data_AF-J2GY66-F1
#
_entry.id   AF-J2GY66-F1
#
_cell.length_a   1.000
_cell.length_b   1.000
_cell.length_c   1.000
_cell.angle_alpha   90.00
_cell.angle_beta   90.00
_cell.angle_gamma   90.00
#
_symmetry.space_group_name_H-M   'P 1'
#
loop_
_entity.id
_entity.type
_entity.pdbx_description
1 polymer ?
#
loop_
_entity_poly.entity_id
_entity_poly.type
_entity_poly.pdbx_seq_one_letter_code
_entity_poly.pdbx_strand_id
1 'polypeptide(L)'
;MATITGTAASETLEGTNDADYIRGLGGDDIINAGGGDDVVEGGPGSDLIHAGEGNDFVDLLGGGNSTVYAGAGADSIQVLSPDSLMVRTVKLYGEAGNDHFLVNDLYGGIDYLLDGGEGNDDFLLQSGRSIVVAAGSGDDFVRLTGGTGIVTLGDGHDLLRLEAGGIGEKATILDFQVSGASSDRLEIGSFLQYAAPNWDVTSNPFAEGYLRLVQSGADTLLQLNPYLIEDGFWTILRFSGVQAGTLTAEALGGFDPAGGPISGLTLVGGADPDFIRGSSGGDLLRGGDGDDSLDGAMGADVLEGGAGDDSLNSSDGGDDKLYGGDGDDFLVYDRFGPSVDHVLLDGGAGDDHISAYAFHGAAPQVRIEGGAGADRIFLLAPNGATVNGGSGIDTVDYSNASAGVTANLSSGVARTTGGVATDTLISIEALVGSAFDDVLIGRDGGGVTLVSKNAAGAPGNSYSVEPSISADGTKVAFVSTSNSLLPVDYNNDRDVFVVDLTKGTISSASLGLSGVDAQSVADVRSVVLSADGTKVLFSSDDGNLVAGDTNGNWDIFVKDLLTGVVTRVSTDATGAQSTASPGYYNSYYATFSPDGGKIIFSSSAANLVPGDTNGLVDVFVKDLASGAITRVSTSASGAEATANYPGIPEALAVSPDGQKVLFTSAANNLVAGDTNNVNDLFLKNLTTGAIIRVNTDTLGQQTAGLNPDRVFGGVFSPDGTKVAFASDAINLVVGDTNNIADVFVKDLLTGVTTRVSTNAAGAQITFASGGGAGSPAFSPDGTKIAFVSSADNLVEGDTNGRADIFLKDLVTGVVTLVSTTALGELANGDVGAGLQFTADGDKIVFSSRADNLVAGDGNYTTDVFIKDLTDGKDVLIGGDGADLLQGKGGDDYLDGGTGIDTASYASAAVGVTVDLTRTGLQNTGEGRDTLISIENLTGSAFADVLTGDGGANRLAGGDGHDSVWGGAGDDFLDGGAGNDILDG
;
A
#
# COMPACT_ATOMS: atom_id res chain seq x y z
N MET A 1 -36.86 3.24 3.83
CA MET A 1 -37.12 3.82 5.16
C MET A 1 -38.45 4.55 5.23
N ALA A 2 -39.52 3.78 5.48
CA ALA A 2 -40.74 4.36 6.02
C ALA A 2 -40.58 4.54 7.54
N THR A 3 -41.39 5.43 8.13
CA THR A 3 -41.47 5.58 9.59
C THR A 3 -42.87 5.24 10.05
N ILE A 4 -42.98 4.24 10.91
CA ILE A 4 -44.24 3.72 11.42
C ILE A 4 -44.21 3.93 12.93
N THR A 5 -45.26 4.56 13.47
CA THR A 5 -45.31 4.87 14.90
C THR A 5 -46.72 4.54 15.41
N GLY A 6 -46.77 3.62 16.38
CA GLY A 6 -47.96 3.23 17.11
C GLY A 6 -48.42 4.28 18.10
N THR A 7 -49.25 3.87 19.04
CA THR A 7 -49.81 4.73 20.09
C THR A 7 -49.54 4.14 21.47
N ALA A 8 -50.24 4.63 22.51
CA ALA A 8 -50.13 4.07 23.85
C ALA A 8 -51.15 2.93 24.11
N ALA A 9 -51.66 2.31 23.05
CA ALA A 9 -52.60 1.20 23.11
C ALA A 9 -52.07 0.02 22.29
N SER A 10 -52.42 -1.20 22.70
CA SER A 10 -52.09 -2.43 21.96
C SER A 10 -52.57 -2.42 20.51
N GLU A 11 -51.63 -2.48 19.58
CA GLU A 11 -51.85 -2.38 18.15
C GLU A 11 -51.05 -3.43 17.37
N THR A 12 -51.34 -3.55 16.07
CA THR A 12 -50.53 -4.34 15.13
C THR A 12 -49.91 -3.37 14.13
N LEU A 13 -48.57 -3.34 14.09
CA LEU A 13 -47.79 -2.52 13.16
C LEU A 13 -47.17 -3.43 12.11
N GLU A 14 -47.32 -3.05 10.85
CA GLU A 14 -46.85 -3.82 9.68
C GLU A 14 -45.93 -2.91 8.86
N GLY A 15 -44.66 -3.29 8.74
CA GLY A 15 -43.68 -2.67 7.86
C GLY A 15 -43.76 -3.17 6.43
N THR A 16 -42.70 -2.94 5.68
CA THR A 16 -42.59 -3.19 4.25
C THR A 16 -41.50 -4.23 3.95
N ASN A 17 -41.07 -4.33 2.69
CA ASN A 17 -39.93 -5.17 2.31
C ASN A 17 -38.68 -4.33 2.01
N ASP A 18 -38.73 -3.04 2.33
CA ASP A 18 -37.60 -2.13 2.33
C ASP A 18 -37.35 -1.74 3.80
N ALA A 19 -36.10 -1.42 4.15
CA ALA A 19 -35.72 -0.93 5.49
C ALA A 19 -36.73 0.09 6.05
N ASP A 20 -37.11 -0.03 7.32
CA ASP A 20 -38.12 0.73 8.03
C ASP A 20 -37.65 1.17 9.44
N TYR A 21 -38.33 2.19 9.98
CA TYR A 21 -38.17 2.60 11.38
C TYR A 21 -39.53 2.51 12.09
N ILE A 22 -39.67 1.55 12.99
CA ILE A 22 -40.95 1.19 13.62
C ILE A 22 -40.87 1.42 15.13
N ARG A 23 -41.89 2.09 15.68
CA ARG A 23 -42.01 2.33 17.12
C ARG A 23 -43.38 1.91 17.64
N GLY A 24 -43.43 0.94 18.56
CA GLY A 24 -44.65 0.51 19.25
C GLY A 24 -45.23 1.59 20.15
N LEU A 25 -44.35 2.28 20.89
CA LEU A 25 -44.67 3.20 21.98
C LEU A 25 -45.22 2.44 23.20
N GLY A 26 -46.53 2.38 23.45
CA GLY A 26 -47.02 1.79 24.71
C GLY A 26 -48.21 0.86 24.52
N GLY A 27 -48.37 -0.10 25.42
CA GLY A 27 -49.37 -1.17 25.26
C GLY A 27 -48.71 -2.44 24.78
N ASP A 28 -49.45 -3.56 24.77
CA ASP A 28 -48.92 -4.84 24.30
C ASP A 28 -49.07 -4.92 22.77
N ASP A 29 -48.01 -4.63 22.02
CA ASP A 29 -48.04 -4.50 20.57
C ASP A 29 -47.63 -5.77 19.82
N ILE A 30 -48.07 -5.91 18.57
CA ILE A 30 -47.55 -6.89 17.61
C ILE A 30 -46.88 -6.11 16.48
N ILE A 31 -45.58 -6.29 16.29
CA ILE A 31 -44.82 -5.59 15.27
C ILE A 31 -44.27 -6.62 14.29
N ASN A 32 -44.61 -6.48 13.02
CA ASN A 32 -44.01 -7.23 11.91
C ASN A 32 -43.27 -6.24 11.03
N ALA A 33 -41.93 -6.24 11.03
CA ALA A 33 -41.16 -5.23 10.31
C ALA A 33 -41.03 -5.58 8.81
N GLY A 34 -40.85 -6.86 8.48
CA GLY A 34 -41.09 -7.39 7.15
C GLY A 34 -39.79 -7.85 6.50
N GLY A 35 -39.22 -7.06 5.61
CA GLY A 35 -37.87 -7.33 5.13
C GLY A 35 -37.09 -6.07 4.79
N GLY A 36 -35.78 -6.20 4.62
CA GLY A 36 -34.84 -5.09 4.61
C GLY A 36 -34.34 -4.77 6.02
N ASP A 37 -33.26 -4.00 6.13
CA ASP A 37 -32.60 -3.72 7.41
C ASP A 37 -33.41 -2.73 8.26
N ASP A 38 -34.16 -3.26 9.22
CA ASP A 38 -35.15 -2.52 10.00
C ASP A 38 -34.62 -2.04 11.36
N VAL A 39 -35.19 -0.95 11.87
CA VAL A 39 -34.97 -0.48 13.24
C VAL A 39 -36.29 -0.49 13.99
N VAL A 40 -36.41 -1.33 15.01
CA VAL A 40 -37.66 -1.57 15.74
C VAL A 40 -37.53 -1.25 17.22
N GLU A 41 -38.35 -0.32 17.71
CA GLU A 41 -38.49 0.00 19.14
C GLU A 41 -39.82 -0.55 19.67
N GLY A 42 -39.77 -1.52 20.58
CA GLY A 42 -40.98 -2.09 21.19
C GLY A 42 -41.71 -1.09 22.09
N GLY A 43 -40.96 -0.39 22.94
CA GLY A 43 -41.51 0.53 23.94
C GLY A 43 -42.11 -0.17 25.18
N PRO A 44 -42.79 0.56 26.10
CA PRO A 44 -43.40 -0.07 27.28
C PRO A 44 -44.62 -0.96 26.98
N GLY A 45 -44.46 -2.26 27.16
CA GLY A 45 -45.53 -3.24 26.96
C GLY A 45 -45.03 -4.67 27.04
N SER A 46 -45.94 -5.64 26.86
CA SER A 46 -45.59 -7.03 26.54
C SER A 46 -45.74 -7.24 25.04
N ASP A 47 -44.69 -6.93 24.30
CA ASP A 47 -44.72 -6.84 22.84
C ASP A 47 -44.32 -8.15 22.18
N LEU A 48 -44.85 -8.41 20.99
CA LEU A 48 -44.42 -9.49 20.10
C LEU A 48 -43.85 -8.86 18.84
N ILE A 49 -42.55 -9.02 18.63
CA ILE A 49 -41.83 -8.45 17.51
C ILE A 49 -41.33 -9.56 16.59
N HIS A 50 -41.58 -9.40 15.29
CA HIS A 50 -41.02 -10.17 14.19
C HIS A 50 -40.27 -9.17 13.30
N ALA A 51 -38.93 -9.20 13.30
CA ALA A 51 -38.14 -8.24 12.53
C ALA A 51 -38.16 -8.63 11.04
N GLY A 52 -37.72 -9.84 10.68
CA GLY A 52 -38.01 -10.45 9.38
C GLY A 52 -36.75 -10.87 8.63
N GLU A 53 -36.68 -10.59 7.33
CA GLU A 53 -35.45 -10.84 6.55
C GLU A 53 -34.62 -9.54 6.45
N GLY A 54 -33.34 -9.54 6.80
CA GLY A 54 -32.51 -8.33 6.80
C GLY A 54 -31.58 -8.32 8.01
N ASN A 55 -30.67 -7.35 8.09
CA ASN A 55 -29.87 -7.15 9.29
C ASN A 55 -30.56 -6.11 10.18
N ASP A 56 -31.37 -6.58 11.12
CA ASP A 56 -32.30 -5.77 11.88
C ASP A 56 -31.74 -5.33 13.24
N PHE A 57 -32.16 -4.16 13.71
CA PHE A 57 -31.86 -3.66 15.05
C PHE A 57 -33.15 -3.54 15.89
N VAL A 58 -33.25 -4.29 16.99
CA VAL A 58 -34.41 -4.29 17.88
C VAL A 58 -34.03 -3.78 19.26
N ASP A 59 -34.65 -2.68 19.69
CA ASP A 59 -34.47 -2.10 21.03
C ASP A 59 -35.74 -2.25 21.89
N LEU A 60 -35.60 -3.01 22.98
CA LEU A 60 -36.64 -3.19 23.98
C LEU A 60 -36.54 -2.15 25.11
N LEU A 61 -37.01 -0.93 24.83
CA LEU A 61 -37.13 0.15 25.81
C LEU A 61 -38.42 0.04 26.64
N GLY A 62 -38.46 -0.82 27.65
CA GLY A 62 -39.69 -0.90 28.46
C GLY A 62 -39.85 -2.05 29.44
N GLY A 63 -41.05 -2.12 30.01
CA GLY A 63 -41.46 -3.16 30.96
C GLY A 63 -42.65 -3.96 30.44
N GLY A 64 -42.57 -5.28 30.57
CA GLY A 64 -43.60 -6.27 30.23
C GLY A 64 -42.92 -7.60 29.84
N ASN A 65 -43.70 -8.58 29.38
CA ASN A 65 -43.17 -9.88 28.97
C ASN A 65 -43.02 -9.96 27.44
N SER A 66 -42.08 -9.21 26.87
CA SER A 66 -41.91 -9.12 25.42
C SER A 66 -41.22 -10.35 24.83
N THR A 67 -41.55 -10.66 23.57
CA THR A 67 -40.94 -11.72 22.76
C THR A 67 -40.48 -11.14 21.43
N VAL A 68 -39.24 -11.43 21.04
CA VAL A 68 -38.65 -11.01 19.76
C VAL A 68 -38.26 -12.25 18.97
N TYR A 69 -38.61 -12.25 17.69
CA TYR A 69 -38.09 -13.13 16.65
C TYR A 69 -37.37 -12.24 15.65
N ALA A 70 -36.05 -12.35 15.56
CA ALA A 70 -35.22 -11.48 14.73
C ALA A 70 -35.39 -11.89 13.26
N GLY A 71 -35.14 -13.16 12.94
CA GLY A 71 -35.55 -13.74 11.67
C GLY A 71 -34.34 -14.21 10.88
N ALA A 72 -34.19 -13.79 9.63
CA ALA A 72 -33.08 -14.20 8.78
C ALA A 72 -32.15 -13.01 8.51
N GLY A 73 -30.89 -13.09 8.94
CA GLY A 73 -29.88 -12.06 8.76
C GLY A 73 -28.98 -11.95 9.99
N ALA A 74 -28.06 -10.99 10.00
CA ALA A 74 -27.22 -10.73 11.17
C ALA A 74 -27.87 -9.64 12.01
N ASP A 75 -28.67 -10.03 12.99
CA ASP A 75 -29.52 -9.12 13.75
C ASP A 75 -28.86 -8.63 15.05
N SER A 76 -29.32 -7.51 15.56
CA SER A 76 -28.85 -6.91 16.82
C SER A 76 -30.03 -6.62 17.74
N ILE A 77 -30.08 -7.33 18.86
CA ILE A 77 -31.16 -7.21 19.85
C ILE A 77 -30.62 -6.63 21.15
N GLN A 78 -31.11 -5.45 21.50
CA GLN A 78 -30.72 -4.73 22.70
C GLN A 78 -31.86 -4.67 23.72
N VAL A 79 -31.52 -4.95 24.98
CA VAL A 79 -32.42 -4.73 26.12
C VAL A 79 -31.78 -3.78 27.13
N LEU A 80 -32.27 -2.54 27.16
CA LEU A 80 -31.90 -1.54 28.16
C LEU A 80 -33.04 -1.33 29.16
N SER A 81 -32.83 -1.68 30.43
CA SER A 81 -33.84 -1.53 31.48
C SER A 81 -33.49 -0.38 32.45
N PRO A 82 -34.01 0.84 32.24
CA PRO A 82 -33.67 1.96 33.10
C PRO A 82 -34.42 2.00 34.46
N ASP A 83 -35.53 1.27 34.66
CA ASP A 83 -36.48 1.69 35.71
C ASP A 83 -37.46 0.65 36.35
N SER A 84 -37.11 -0.63 36.60
CA SER A 84 -38.05 -1.47 37.41
C SER A 84 -37.49 -2.69 38.16
N LEU A 85 -37.94 -2.85 39.42
CA LEU A 85 -37.79 -4.04 40.29
C LEU A 85 -38.89 -5.11 40.05
N MET A 86 -39.72 -4.98 39.00
CA MET A 86 -40.78 -5.94 38.71
C MET A 86 -40.24 -7.18 37.98
N VAL A 87 -40.57 -8.35 38.51
CA VAL A 87 -40.25 -9.65 37.89
C VAL A 87 -41.05 -9.81 36.60
N ARG A 88 -40.34 -9.94 35.48
CA ARG A 88 -40.88 -10.15 34.12
C ARG A 88 -39.99 -11.09 33.32
N THR A 89 -40.51 -11.63 32.24
CA THR A 89 -39.80 -12.59 31.37
C THR A 89 -39.70 -12.02 29.95
N VAL A 90 -38.48 -11.86 29.46
CA VAL A 90 -38.20 -11.47 28.07
C VAL A 90 -37.67 -12.69 27.32
N LYS A 91 -38.17 -12.91 26.10
CA LYS A 91 -37.74 -14.00 25.23
C LYS A 91 -37.20 -13.45 23.93
N LEU A 92 -35.97 -13.78 23.59
CA LEU A 92 -35.32 -13.32 22.37
C LEU A 92 -34.89 -14.55 21.57
N TYR A 93 -35.27 -14.58 20.31
CA TYR A 93 -34.96 -15.63 19.35
C TYR A 93 -34.27 -14.96 18.15
N GLY A 94 -33.02 -15.34 17.88
CA GLY A 94 -32.28 -14.88 16.70
C GLY A 94 -32.82 -15.50 15.42
N GLU A 95 -33.04 -16.82 15.47
CA GLU A 95 -33.50 -17.67 14.37
C GLU A 95 -32.39 -18.07 13.39
N ALA A 96 -32.13 -17.35 12.30
CA ALA A 96 -31.11 -17.76 11.32
C ALA A 96 -30.19 -16.60 10.94
N GLY A 97 -28.88 -16.81 11.10
CA GLY A 97 -27.84 -15.83 10.84
C GLY A 97 -27.00 -15.59 12.08
N ASN A 98 -26.05 -14.65 12.01
CA ASN A 98 -25.11 -14.41 13.10
C ASN A 98 -25.63 -13.25 13.95
N ASP A 99 -26.27 -13.55 15.08
CA ASP A 99 -27.04 -12.58 15.84
C ASP A 99 -26.31 -12.07 17.07
N HIS A 100 -26.51 -10.79 17.39
CA HIS A 100 -25.93 -10.12 18.55
C HIS A 100 -26.97 -9.82 19.63
N PHE A 101 -26.78 -10.34 20.83
CA PHE A 101 -27.64 -10.11 21.98
C PHE A 101 -26.93 -9.26 23.04
N LEU A 102 -27.43 -8.05 23.25
CA LEU A 102 -26.95 -7.15 24.31
C LEU A 102 -27.97 -7.04 25.46
N VAL A 103 -27.68 -7.72 26.57
CA VAL A 103 -28.55 -7.74 27.75
C VAL A 103 -27.93 -6.94 28.90
N ASN A 104 -28.56 -5.80 29.24
CA ASN A 104 -28.13 -4.94 30.34
C ASN A 104 -29.29 -4.60 31.31
N ASP A 105 -29.51 -5.46 32.31
CA ASP A 105 -30.51 -5.25 33.39
C ASP A 105 -29.86 -4.81 34.71
N LEU A 106 -29.50 -3.52 34.81
CA LEU A 106 -28.82 -2.93 35.97
C LEU A 106 -29.52 -3.18 37.33
N TYR A 107 -30.81 -3.53 37.34
CA TYR A 107 -31.60 -3.73 38.56
C TYR A 107 -31.90 -5.21 38.88
N GLY A 108 -31.53 -6.15 37.99
CA GLY A 108 -31.63 -7.60 38.22
C GLY A 108 -33.05 -8.12 38.46
N GLY A 109 -34.04 -7.52 37.80
CA GLY A 109 -35.46 -7.86 37.92
C GLY A 109 -35.98 -8.82 36.86
N ILE A 110 -35.27 -9.02 35.76
CA ILE A 110 -35.79 -9.67 34.55
C ILE A 110 -35.26 -11.11 34.44
N ASP A 111 -36.15 -12.02 34.05
CA ASP A 111 -35.77 -13.36 33.57
C ASP A 111 -35.63 -13.32 32.06
N TYR A 112 -34.49 -13.78 31.55
CA TYR A 112 -34.21 -13.85 30.12
C TYR A 112 -34.23 -15.30 29.64
N LEU A 113 -34.88 -15.53 28.50
CA LEU A 113 -34.72 -16.72 27.68
C LEU A 113 -34.17 -16.26 26.33
N LEU A 114 -32.94 -16.65 26.05
CA LEU A 114 -32.20 -16.30 24.84
C LEU A 114 -32.01 -17.59 24.05
N ASP A 115 -32.27 -17.52 22.75
CA ASP A 115 -32.12 -18.59 21.78
C ASP A 115 -31.46 -17.97 20.55
N GLY A 116 -30.22 -18.34 20.24
CA GLY A 116 -29.50 -17.81 19.08
C GLY A 116 -30.10 -18.37 17.81
N GLY A 117 -29.90 -19.67 17.57
CA GLY A 117 -30.55 -20.39 16.48
C GLY A 117 -29.53 -21.07 15.57
N GLU A 118 -29.63 -20.83 14.26
CA GLU A 118 -28.61 -21.24 13.29
C GLU A 118 -27.66 -20.07 13.02
N GLY A 119 -26.35 -20.25 13.18
CA GLY A 119 -25.35 -19.21 12.91
C GLY A 119 -24.37 -19.08 14.07
N ASN A 120 -23.38 -18.19 13.92
CA ASN A 120 -22.40 -17.92 14.97
C ASN A 120 -22.90 -16.73 15.80
N ASP A 121 -23.53 -16.99 16.94
CA ASP A 121 -24.23 -15.97 17.72
C ASP A 121 -23.37 -15.41 18.86
N ASP A 122 -23.54 -14.12 19.17
CA ASP A 122 -22.80 -13.42 20.23
C ASP A 122 -23.72 -12.91 21.34
N PHE A 123 -23.49 -13.38 22.56
CA PHE A 123 -24.27 -13.03 23.75
C PHE A 123 -23.43 -12.21 24.75
N LEU A 124 -23.76 -10.93 24.92
CA LEU A 124 -23.19 -10.07 25.96
C LEU A 124 -24.15 -9.90 27.15
N LEU A 125 -23.88 -10.62 28.23
CA LEU A 125 -24.79 -10.75 29.37
C LEU A 125 -24.25 -10.02 30.61
N GLN A 126 -24.63 -8.74 30.75
CA GLN A 126 -24.09 -7.87 31.81
C GLN A 126 -24.74 -8.07 33.18
N SER A 127 -26.08 -8.20 33.23
CA SER A 127 -26.83 -8.38 34.48
C SER A 127 -28.25 -8.89 34.22
N GLY A 128 -28.83 -9.61 35.20
CA GLY A 128 -30.19 -10.16 35.13
C GLY A 128 -30.56 -10.95 36.39
N ARG A 129 -31.85 -11.27 36.57
CA ARG A 129 -32.35 -12.05 37.72
C ARG A 129 -32.13 -13.55 37.55
N SER A 130 -32.43 -14.04 36.35
CA SER A 130 -32.21 -15.41 35.88
C SER A 130 -32.01 -15.34 34.38
N ILE A 131 -30.96 -15.94 33.86
CA ILE A 131 -30.66 -15.92 32.42
C ILE A 131 -30.56 -17.38 31.95
N VAL A 132 -31.33 -17.72 30.92
CA VAL A 132 -31.25 -19.01 30.23
C VAL A 132 -30.84 -18.73 28.79
N VAL A 133 -29.72 -19.32 28.37
CA VAL A 133 -29.19 -19.22 27.00
C VAL A 133 -29.24 -20.61 26.37
N ALA A 134 -29.78 -20.69 25.17
CA ALA A 134 -29.50 -21.73 24.20
C ALA A 134 -28.80 -21.04 23.03
N ALA A 135 -27.52 -21.31 22.82
CA ALA A 135 -26.77 -20.59 21.80
C ALA A 135 -27.17 -21.11 20.41
N GLY A 136 -27.02 -22.42 20.16
CA GLY A 136 -27.74 -23.06 19.06
C GLY A 136 -26.85 -23.97 18.25
N SER A 137 -26.78 -23.75 16.95
CA SER A 137 -25.83 -24.42 16.05
C SER A 137 -24.97 -23.40 15.34
N GLY A 138 -23.68 -23.64 15.28
CA GLY A 138 -22.67 -22.67 14.86
C GLY A 138 -21.68 -22.46 16.00
N ASP A 139 -20.63 -21.69 15.75
CA ASP A 139 -19.58 -21.44 16.73
C ASP A 139 -19.96 -20.20 17.55
N ASP A 140 -20.60 -20.43 18.71
CA ASP A 140 -21.23 -19.36 19.47
C ASP A 140 -20.32 -18.72 20.52
N PHE A 141 -20.52 -17.44 20.81
CA PHE A 141 -19.75 -16.69 21.81
C PHE A 141 -20.61 -16.17 22.96
N VAL A 142 -20.38 -16.67 24.18
CA VAL A 142 -21.16 -16.29 25.38
C VAL A 142 -20.28 -15.56 26.39
N ARG A 143 -20.56 -14.28 26.63
CA ARG A 143 -19.84 -13.42 27.61
C ARG A 143 -20.64 -13.20 28.88
N LEU A 144 -20.06 -13.58 30.02
CA LEU A 144 -20.69 -13.52 31.34
C LEU A 144 -20.02 -12.51 32.27
N THR A 145 -20.69 -11.38 32.54
CA THR A 145 -20.19 -10.32 33.45
C THR A 145 -20.69 -10.52 34.90
N GLY A 146 -21.91 -11.03 35.11
CA GLY A 146 -22.48 -11.33 36.46
C GLY A 146 -23.75 -12.21 36.46
N GLY A 147 -24.22 -12.62 37.65
CA GLY A 147 -25.45 -13.44 37.85
C GLY A 147 -25.24 -14.96 37.83
N THR A 148 -26.26 -15.75 38.20
CA THR A 148 -26.30 -17.22 38.02
C THR A 148 -27.22 -17.57 36.85
N GLY A 149 -26.66 -18.04 35.73
CA GLY A 149 -27.40 -18.45 34.53
C GLY A 149 -27.41 -19.97 34.27
N ILE A 150 -28.23 -20.40 33.34
CA ILE A 150 -28.17 -21.73 32.70
C ILE A 150 -27.81 -21.51 31.24
N VAL A 151 -26.75 -22.16 30.77
CA VAL A 151 -26.28 -22.02 29.38
C VAL A 151 -26.24 -23.40 28.74
N THR A 152 -26.78 -23.48 27.53
CA THR A 152 -26.64 -24.58 26.59
C THR A 152 -25.91 -24.00 25.39
N LEU A 153 -24.75 -24.55 25.06
CA LEU A 153 -23.90 -24.03 23.99
C LEU A 153 -24.33 -24.65 22.64
N GLY A 154 -24.64 -25.94 22.63
CA GLY A 154 -25.22 -26.59 21.45
C GLY A 154 -24.19 -27.27 20.55
N ASP A 155 -24.38 -27.13 19.23
CA ASP A 155 -23.57 -27.79 18.21
C ASP A 155 -22.58 -26.78 17.58
N GLY A 156 -21.29 -26.85 17.93
CA GLY A 156 -20.26 -26.00 17.33
C GLY A 156 -19.02 -25.94 18.20
N HIS A 157 -18.07 -25.09 17.83
CA HIS A 157 -16.89 -24.76 18.64
C HIS A 157 -17.16 -23.54 19.52
N ASP A 158 -17.96 -23.75 20.56
CA ASP A 158 -18.48 -22.63 21.35
C ASP A 158 -17.44 -22.06 22.33
N LEU A 159 -17.46 -20.73 22.50
CA LEU A 159 -16.58 -20.02 23.41
C LEU A 159 -17.39 -19.37 24.54
N LEU A 160 -17.08 -19.77 25.77
CA LEU A 160 -17.58 -19.15 26.98
C LEU A 160 -16.52 -18.24 27.58
N ARG A 161 -16.79 -16.94 27.72
CA ARG A 161 -15.88 -15.98 28.37
C ARG A 161 -16.44 -15.46 29.68
N LEU A 162 -15.59 -15.50 30.71
CA LEU A 162 -15.87 -14.81 31.96
C LEU A 162 -15.27 -13.42 31.92
N GLU A 163 -16.12 -12.42 32.10
CA GLU A 163 -15.73 -11.01 32.14
C GLU A 163 -15.52 -10.54 33.59
N ALA A 164 -14.81 -9.41 33.75
CA ALA A 164 -14.51 -8.84 35.06
C ALA A 164 -15.80 -8.56 35.87
N GLY A 165 -15.85 -9.02 37.13
CA GLY A 165 -17.03 -8.85 37.99
C GLY A 165 -16.96 -9.63 39.31
N GLY A 166 -18.10 -9.83 39.96
CA GLY A 166 -18.16 -10.53 41.26
C GLY A 166 -17.75 -12.02 41.19
N ILE A 167 -17.12 -12.53 42.25
CA ILE A 167 -16.53 -13.89 42.35
C ILE A 167 -17.53 -15.04 42.66
N GLY A 168 -18.83 -14.81 42.46
CA GLY A 168 -19.87 -15.83 42.66
C GLY A 168 -20.03 -16.78 41.47
N GLU A 169 -20.84 -17.84 41.65
CA GLU A 169 -21.18 -18.77 40.55
C GLU A 169 -21.85 -18.00 39.41
N LYS A 170 -21.27 -18.09 38.21
CA LYS A 170 -21.68 -17.36 37.01
C LYS A 170 -22.74 -18.13 36.23
N ALA A 171 -22.52 -19.42 36.01
CA ALA A 171 -23.44 -20.24 35.24
C ALA A 171 -23.31 -21.74 35.54
N THR A 172 -24.39 -22.46 35.25
CA THR A 172 -24.37 -23.90 34.98
C THR A 172 -24.43 -24.12 33.48
N ILE A 173 -23.42 -24.78 32.92
CA ILE A 173 -23.35 -25.16 31.51
C ILE A 173 -23.88 -26.58 31.37
N LEU A 174 -24.88 -26.80 30.52
CA LEU A 174 -25.61 -28.07 30.48
C LEU A 174 -24.97 -29.14 29.59
N ASP A 175 -24.23 -28.73 28.57
CA ASP A 175 -23.77 -29.60 27.48
C ASP A 175 -22.31 -29.38 27.07
N PHE A 176 -21.49 -28.76 27.93
CA PHE A 176 -20.10 -28.41 27.63
C PHE A 176 -19.29 -29.59 27.05
N GLN A 177 -18.90 -29.48 25.78
CA GLN A 177 -18.24 -30.52 25.00
C GLN A 177 -16.71 -30.39 25.08
N VAL A 178 -16.03 -31.37 25.67
CA VAL A 178 -14.58 -31.27 25.95
C VAL A 178 -13.66 -31.80 24.83
N SER A 179 -14.21 -32.38 23.77
CA SER A 179 -13.42 -32.95 22.66
C SER A 179 -14.29 -33.27 21.45
N GLY A 180 -13.78 -33.05 20.24
CA GLY A 180 -14.47 -33.41 18.99
C GLY A 180 -14.45 -32.25 17.99
N ALA A 181 -15.25 -32.34 16.93
CA ALA A 181 -15.45 -31.27 15.95
C ALA A 181 -16.51 -30.24 16.39
N SER A 182 -16.87 -30.28 17.68
CA SER A 182 -17.82 -29.40 18.36
C SER A 182 -17.36 -29.25 19.80
N SER A 183 -16.06 -28.97 20.00
CA SER A 183 -15.50 -28.86 21.34
C SER A 183 -15.48 -27.42 21.80
N ASP A 184 -15.97 -27.22 23.02
CA ASP A 184 -16.18 -25.91 23.63
C ASP A 184 -14.95 -25.47 24.43
N ARG A 185 -14.79 -24.16 24.56
CA ARG A 185 -13.69 -23.53 25.28
C ARG A 185 -14.18 -22.55 26.33
N LEU A 186 -13.44 -22.47 27.44
CA LEU A 186 -13.60 -21.45 28.46
C LEU A 186 -12.43 -20.47 28.42
N GLU A 187 -12.71 -19.21 28.15
CA GLU A 187 -11.77 -18.09 28.33
C GLU A 187 -11.98 -17.46 29.72
N ILE A 188 -10.95 -17.56 30.56
CA ILE A 188 -11.02 -17.12 31.97
C ILE A 188 -9.87 -16.20 32.39
N GLY A 189 -8.84 -16.04 31.55
CA GLY A 189 -7.64 -15.27 31.87
C GLY A 189 -7.95 -13.85 32.37
N SER A 190 -8.73 -13.08 31.61
CA SER A 190 -9.06 -11.69 31.95
C SER A 190 -9.87 -11.56 33.23
N PHE A 191 -10.78 -12.51 33.49
CA PHE A 191 -11.47 -12.61 34.77
C PHE A 191 -10.51 -12.89 35.92
N LEU A 192 -9.52 -13.76 35.75
CA LEU A 192 -8.53 -14.07 36.80
C LEU A 192 -7.64 -12.88 37.13
N GLN A 193 -7.22 -12.08 36.13
CA GLN A 193 -6.45 -10.86 36.39
C GLN A 193 -7.18 -9.92 37.36
N TYR A 194 -8.49 -9.77 37.17
CA TYR A 194 -9.32 -8.98 38.06
C TYR A 194 -9.62 -9.67 39.39
N ALA A 195 -10.04 -10.94 39.34
CA ALA A 195 -10.55 -11.68 40.49
C ALA A 195 -9.44 -12.18 41.44
N ALA A 196 -8.25 -12.45 40.92
CA ALA A 196 -7.07 -12.91 41.63
C ALA A 196 -5.90 -11.92 41.45
N PRO A 197 -5.96 -10.73 42.07
CA PRO A 197 -5.04 -9.61 41.77
C PRO A 197 -3.57 -9.85 42.16
N ASN A 198 -3.23 -10.99 42.76
CA ASN A 198 -1.86 -11.37 43.11
C ASN A 198 -1.36 -12.59 42.31
N TRP A 199 -2.16 -13.10 41.37
CA TRP A 199 -1.74 -14.17 40.47
C TRP A 199 -0.77 -13.63 39.43
N ASP A 200 0.29 -14.38 39.15
CA ASP A 200 1.20 -14.10 38.04
C ASP A 200 0.58 -14.61 36.74
N VAL A 201 0.21 -13.70 35.85
CA VAL A 201 -0.47 -14.01 34.58
C VAL A 201 0.32 -14.95 33.67
N THR A 202 1.63 -15.04 33.86
CA THR A 202 2.50 -15.96 33.10
C THR A 202 2.53 -17.38 33.66
N SER A 203 1.83 -17.63 34.78
CA SER A 203 1.86 -18.89 35.53
C SER A 203 0.53 -19.63 35.48
N ASN A 204 0.55 -20.96 35.60
CA ASN A 204 -0.69 -21.74 35.62
C ASN A 204 -1.42 -21.59 36.98
N PRO A 205 -2.67 -21.07 37.03
CA PRO A 205 -3.41 -20.82 38.26
C PRO A 205 -3.83 -22.10 39.01
N PHE A 206 -3.89 -23.26 38.35
CA PHE A 206 -4.09 -24.56 39.01
C PHE A 206 -2.83 -25.00 39.76
N ALA A 207 -1.64 -24.72 39.21
CA ALA A 207 -0.36 -25.02 39.87
C ALA A 207 -0.13 -24.13 41.11
N GLU A 208 -0.56 -22.88 41.04
CA GLU A 208 -0.43 -21.91 42.14
C GLU A 208 -1.53 -22.05 43.21
N GLY A 209 -2.56 -22.85 42.95
CA GLY A 209 -3.65 -23.13 43.89
C GLY A 209 -4.77 -22.08 43.90
N TYR A 210 -4.79 -21.16 42.93
CA TYR A 210 -5.90 -20.23 42.70
C TYR A 210 -7.11 -20.98 42.14
N LEU A 211 -6.92 -21.92 41.22
CA LEU A 211 -8.00 -22.72 40.63
C LEU A 211 -7.98 -24.18 41.07
N ARG A 212 -9.17 -24.79 41.13
CA ARG A 212 -9.31 -26.26 41.23
C ARG A 212 -10.59 -26.75 40.56
N LEU A 213 -10.56 -28.01 40.12
CA LEU A 213 -11.74 -28.76 39.68
C LEU A 213 -12.20 -29.71 40.80
N VAL A 214 -13.51 -29.73 41.08
CA VAL A 214 -14.12 -30.62 42.07
C VAL A 214 -15.26 -31.40 41.44
N GLN A 215 -15.14 -32.72 41.37
CA GLN A 215 -16.26 -33.58 40.96
C GLN A 215 -17.37 -33.57 42.02
N SER A 216 -18.58 -33.24 41.62
CA SER A 216 -19.78 -33.20 42.46
C SER A 216 -20.90 -34.04 41.83
N GLY A 217 -20.92 -35.34 42.14
CA GLY A 217 -21.90 -36.25 41.52
C GLY A 217 -21.57 -36.45 40.04
N ALA A 218 -22.54 -36.18 39.16
CA ALA A 218 -22.33 -36.23 37.71
C ALA A 218 -21.65 -34.96 37.15
N ASP A 219 -21.66 -33.86 37.91
CA ASP A 219 -21.17 -32.56 37.47
C ASP A 219 -19.75 -32.28 37.95
N THR A 220 -19.08 -31.32 37.31
CA THR A 220 -17.80 -30.76 37.74
C THR A 220 -17.94 -29.29 38.13
N LEU A 221 -17.34 -28.90 39.26
CA LEU A 221 -17.28 -27.52 39.73
C LEU A 221 -15.90 -26.94 39.46
N LEU A 222 -15.84 -25.80 38.77
CA LEU A 222 -14.64 -24.96 38.72
C LEU A 222 -14.69 -23.97 39.89
N GLN A 223 -13.63 -23.95 40.69
CA GLN A 223 -13.58 -23.12 41.90
C GLN A 223 -12.34 -22.24 41.96
N LEU A 224 -12.51 -21.01 42.46
CA LEU A 224 -11.48 -19.98 42.60
C LEU A 224 -11.21 -19.65 44.08
N ASN A 225 -9.94 -19.55 44.47
CA ASN A 225 -9.47 -19.03 45.74
C ASN A 225 -8.62 -17.77 45.50
N PRO A 226 -9.24 -16.58 45.40
CA PRO A 226 -8.58 -15.37 44.90
C PRO A 226 -7.48 -14.82 45.82
N TYR A 227 -7.47 -15.24 47.08
CA TYR A 227 -6.54 -14.76 48.11
C TYR A 227 -5.71 -15.87 48.75
N LEU A 228 -5.77 -17.10 48.19
CA LEU A 228 -5.07 -18.28 48.71
C LEU A 228 -5.29 -18.54 50.22
N ILE A 229 -6.48 -18.24 50.72
CA ILE A 229 -6.83 -18.46 52.14
C ILE A 229 -7.39 -19.87 52.37
N GLU A 230 -7.21 -20.41 53.57
CA GLU A 230 -7.76 -21.72 53.96
C GLU A 230 -9.29 -21.70 53.87
N ASP A 231 -9.89 -22.73 53.25
CA ASP A 231 -11.32 -22.85 52.94
C ASP A 231 -11.92 -21.68 52.13
N GLY A 232 -11.10 -20.95 51.37
CA GLY A 232 -11.49 -19.76 50.59
C GLY A 232 -12.04 -20.00 49.17
N PHE A 233 -12.42 -21.22 48.81
CA PHE A 233 -12.84 -21.54 47.43
C PHE A 233 -14.31 -21.20 47.17
N TRP A 234 -14.54 -20.44 46.09
CA TRP A 234 -15.86 -20.10 45.55
C TRP A 234 -16.09 -20.87 44.26
N THR A 235 -17.30 -21.42 44.06
CA THR A 235 -17.67 -22.01 42.76
C THR A 235 -17.95 -20.88 41.79
N ILE A 236 -17.28 -20.90 40.64
CA ILE A 236 -17.44 -19.89 39.59
C ILE A 236 -18.21 -20.43 38.39
N LEU A 237 -18.04 -21.71 38.05
CA LEU A 237 -18.81 -22.40 37.02
C LEU A 237 -19.14 -23.83 37.43
N ARG A 238 -20.26 -24.34 36.92
CA ARG A 238 -20.65 -25.74 37.00
C ARG A 238 -20.81 -26.30 35.59
N PHE A 239 -20.10 -27.38 35.30
CA PHE A 239 -20.26 -28.15 34.07
C PHE A 239 -21.12 -29.38 34.36
N SER A 240 -22.35 -29.41 33.85
CA SER A 240 -23.27 -30.51 34.10
C SER A 240 -22.89 -31.74 33.31
N GLY A 241 -22.89 -32.92 33.94
CA GLY A 241 -22.57 -34.18 33.27
C GLY A 241 -21.11 -34.37 32.84
N VAL A 242 -20.24 -33.35 32.98
CA VAL A 242 -18.82 -33.41 32.61
C VAL A 242 -17.98 -34.02 33.74
N GLN A 243 -17.03 -34.89 33.38
CA GLN A 243 -16.07 -35.47 34.32
C GLN A 243 -14.85 -34.57 34.48
N ALA A 244 -14.41 -34.31 35.71
CA ALA A 244 -13.31 -33.38 35.98
C ALA A 244 -11.99 -33.78 35.29
N GLY A 245 -11.76 -35.09 35.13
CA GLY A 245 -10.56 -35.60 34.45
C GLY A 245 -10.60 -35.54 32.93
N THR A 246 -11.70 -35.10 32.32
CA THR A 246 -11.81 -34.91 30.85
C THR A 246 -11.64 -33.46 30.43
N LEU A 247 -11.62 -32.51 31.37
CA LEU A 247 -11.32 -31.11 31.08
C LEU A 247 -9.81 -30.98 30.81
N THR A 248 -9.47 -30.60 29.59
CA THR A 248 -8.09 -30.42 29.10
C THR A 248 -7.65 -28.96 29.27
N ALA A 249 -6.37 -28.68 28.99
CA ALA A 249 -5.86 -27.30 28.92
C ALA A 249 -6.62 -26.48 27.85
N GLU A 250 -6.85 -27.05 26.67
CA GLU A 250 -7.60 -26.45 25.56
C GLU A 250 -9.03 -26.04 25.98
N ALA A 251 -9.75 -26.93 26.65
CA ALA A 251 -11.10 -26.64 27.17
C ALA A 251 -11.14 -25.52 28.22
N LEU A 252 -10.00 -25.20 28.84
CA LEU A 252 -9.87 -24.25 29.95
C LEU A 252 -8.92 -23.10 29.61
N GLY A 253 -8.91 -22.67 28.34
CA GLY A 253 -8.21 -21.46 27.92
C GLY A 253 -6.68 -21.57 28.01
N GLY A 254 -6.13 -22.77 27.82
CA GLY A 254 -4.71 -23.07 27.89
C GLY A 254 -4.22 -23.51 29.28
N PHE A 255 -5.05 -23.41 30.33
CA PHE A 255 -4.65 -23.77 31.69
C PHE A 255 -4.83 -25.27 31.98
N ASP A 256 -3.72 -26.03 31.99
CA ASP A 256 -3.72 -27.45 32.35
C ASP A 256 -4.15 -27.67 33.82
N PRO A 257 -5.24 -28.40 34.11
CA PRO A 257 -5.68 -28.70 35.48
C PRO A 257 -4.68 -29.51 36.32
N ALA A 258 -3.73 -30.20 35.68
CA ALA A 258 -2.64 -30.89 36.35
C ALA A 258 -1.50 -29.95 36.77
N GLY A 259 -1.56 -28.67 36.41
CA GLY A 259 -0.56 -27.65 36.71
C GLY A 259 0.62 -27.60 35.73
N GLY A 260 0.46 -28.13 34.50
CA GLY A 260 1.43 -27.99 33.41
C GLY A 260 1.57 -26.54 32.89
N PRO A 261 2.45 -26.29 31.92
CA PRO A 261 2.60 -24.97 31.31
C PRO A 261 1.31 -24.53 30.60
N ILE A 262 1.09 -23.22 30.50
CA ILE A 262 -0.02 -22.68 29.71
C ILE A 262 0.23 -23.05 28.24
N SER A 263 -0.75 -23.67 27.61
CA SER A 263 -0.64 -24.16 26.22
C SER A 263 -1.43 -23.24 25.31
N GLY A 264 -0.80 -22.75 24.24
CA GLY A 264 -1.48 -22.03 23.17
C GLY A 264 -2.10 -22.96 22.14
N LEU A 265 -2.80 -22.36 21.19
CA LEU A 265 -3.62 -22.96 20.15
C LEU A 265 -3.01 -22.72 18.77
N THR A 266 -3.50 -23.49 17.80
CA THR A 266 -3.27 -23.21 16.38
C THR A 266 -4.61 -23.30 15.68
N LEU A 267 -5.13 -22.15 15.27
CA LEU A 267 -6.43 -21.99 14.64
C LEU A 267 -6.25 -21.45 13.23
N VAL A 268 -7.05 -21.93 12.29
CA VAL A 268 -6.96 -21.58 10.86
C VAL A 268 -8.38 -21.45 10.32
N GLY A 269 -8.69 -20.27 9.77
CA GLY A 269 -9.92 -19.96 9.07
C GLY A 269 -9.95 -20.49 7.64
N GLY A 270 -11.02 -20.14 6.94
CA GLY A 270 -11.39 -20.56 5.62
C GLY A 270 -11.18 -19.47 4.56
N ALA A 271 -12.22 -19.25 3.75
CA ALA A 271 -12.23 -18.26 2.68
C ALA A 271 -13.41 -17.28 2.82
N ASP A 272 -14.14 -17.39 3.92
CA ASP A 272 -15.27 -16.55 4.30
C ASP A 272 -14.84 -15.79 5.56
N PRO A 273 -15.38 -14.59 5.85
CA PRO A 273 -15.05 -13.83 7.06
C PRO A 273 -15.15 -14.67 8.34
N ASP A 274 -14.02 -14.83 9.04
CA ASP A 274 -13.89 -15.64 10.24
C ASP A 274 -13.67 -14.80 11.49
N PHE A 275 -14.20 -15.29 12.63
CA PHE A 275 -13.91 -14.74 13.95
C PHE A 275 -13.07 -15.74 14.75
N ILE A 276 -11.77 -15.47 14.89
CA ILE A 276 -10.81 -16.40 15.50
C ILE A 276 -10.23 -15.81 16.78
N ARG A 277 -10.48 -16.46 17.92
CA ARG A 277 -9.89 -16.09 19.21
C ARG A 277 -8.96 -17.16 19.80
N GLY A 278 -7.80 -16.70 20.25
CA GLY A 278 -6.77 -17.42 20.98
C GLY A 278 -7.16 -17.84 22.40
N SER A 279 -6.15 -18.18 23.19
CA SER A 279 -6.21 -18.66 24.56
C SER A 279 -5.37 -17.75 25.47
N SER A 280 -5.00 -18.22 26.66
CA SER A 280 -4.07 -17.47 27.53
C SER A 280 -2.61 -17.87 27.36
N GLY A 281 -2.28 -18.70 26.36
CA GLY A 281 -0.91 -19.09 26.03
C GLY A 281 -0.59 -18.74 24.59
N GLY A 282 0.69 -18.67 24.22
CA GLY A 282 1.11 -18.21 22.88
C GLY A 282 0.48 -18.98 21.72
N ASP A 283 -0.41 -18.31 20.99
CA ASP A 283 -1.24 -18.88 19.93
C ASP A 283 -0.68 -18.62 18.52
N LEU A 284 -1.11 -19.41 17.54
CA LEU A 284 -0.97 -19.15 16.11
C LEU A 284 -2.36 -19.09 15.48
N LEU A 285 -2.81 -17.90 15.10
CA LEU A 285 -4.10 -17.65 14.48
C LEU A 285 -3.88 -17.27 13.00
N ARG A 286 -4.67 -17.85 12.11
CA ARG A 286 -4.61 -17.60 10.66
C ARG A 286 -6.02 -17.37 10.14
N GLY A 287 -6.30 -16.20 9.58
CA GLY A 287 -7.58 -15.87 8.96
C GLY A 287 -7.77 -16.67 7.68
N GLY A 288 -7.13 -16.29 6.59
CA GLY A 288 -7.23 -16.99 5.31
C GLY A 288 -7.53 -16.03 4.18
N ASP A 289 -8.57 -16.33 3.39
CA ASP A 289 -9.15 -15.32 2.49
C ASP A 289 -10.43 -14.78 3.18
N GLY A 290 -10.79 -13.51 2.97
CA GLY A 290 -11.96 -12.88 3.59
C GLY A 290 -11.55 -11.79 4.59
N ASP A 291 -12.53 -11.01 5.05
CA ASP A 291 -12.31 -9.94 6.03
C ASP A 291 -12.41 -10.54 7.44
N ASP A 292 -11.28 -10.93 8.01
CA ASP A 292 -11.22 -11.74 9.23
C ASP A 292 -11.03 -10.90 10.50
N SER A 293 -11.46 -11.43 11.64
CA SER A 293 -11.24 -10.81 12.96
C SER A 293 -10.50 -11.76 13.89
N LEU A 294 -9.25 -11.42 14.19
CA LEU A 294 -8.33 -12.23 14.98
C LEU A 294 -8.03 -11.56 16.32
N ASP A 295 -8.20 -12.30 17.41
CA ASP A 295 -7.90 -11.85 18.77
C ASP A 295 -6.95 -12.85 19.48
N GLY A 296 -5.71 -12.43 19.71
CA GLY A 296 -4.69 -13.25 20.37
C GLY A 296 -4.99 -13.55 21.84
N ALA A 297 -5.87 -12.78 22.48
CA ALA A 297 -6.07 -12.80 23.92
C ALA A 297 -4.76 -12.54 24.68
N MET A 298 -4.33 -13.43 25.61
CA MET A 298 -3.09 -13.25 26.36
C MET A 298 -2.05 -14.25 25.88
N GLY A 299 -0.80 -13.83 25.78
CA GLY A 299 0.24 -14.74 25.36
C GLY A 299 1.29 -14.03 24.54
N ALA A 300 2.19 -14.81 23.96
CA ALA A 300 3.07 -14.33 22.91
C ALA A 300 2.54 -14.95 21.61
N ASP A 301 1.74 -14.17 20.89
CA ASP A 301 0.86 -14.66 19.84
C ASP A 301 1.39 -14.33 18.45
N VAL A 302 0.97 -15.12 17.48
CA VAL A 302 1.18 -14.86 16.06
C VAL A 302 -0.17 -14.85 15.37
N LEU A 303 -0.57 -13.68 14.88
CA LEU A 303 -1.79 -13.47 14.11
C LEU A 303 -1.39 -13.20 12.66
N GLU A 304 -1.96 -13.96 11.72
CA GLU A 304 -1.81 -13.80 10.28
C GLU A 304 -3.22 -13.59 9.70
N GLY A 305 -3.56 -12.39 9.22
CA GLY A 305 -4.86 -12.06 8.61
C GLY A 305 -5.05 -12.84 7.31
N GLY A 306 -4.32 -12.46 6.27
CA GLY A 306 -4.28 -13.19 5.01
C GLY A 306 -4.62 -12.30 3.83
N ALA A 307 -5.74 -12.54 3.16
CA ALA A 307 -6.19 -11.69 2.07
C ALA A 307 -7.62 -11.19 2.35
N GLY A 308 -7.83 -9.89 2.38
CA GLY A 308 -9.07 -9.23 2.82
C GLY A 308 -8.75 -8.10 3.79
N ASP A 309 -9.76 -7.32 4.16
CA ASP A 309 -9.57 -6.21 5.11
C ASP A 309 -9.69 -6.75 6.55
N ASP A 310 -8.57 -7.11 7.17
CA ASP A 310 -8.55 -7.87 8.42
C ASP A 310 -8.45 -6.98 9.67
N SER A 311 -9.03 -7.43 10.78
CA SER A 311 -8.93 -6.80 12.09
C SER A 311 -8.17 -7.69 13.07
N LEU A 312 -6.93 -7.31 13.39
CA LEU A 312 -6.04 -8.06 14.29
C LEU A 312 -5.85 -7.34 15.62
N ASN A 313 -6.13 -8.04 16.72
CA ASN A 313 -5.96 -7.51 18.07
C ASN A 313 -5.12 -8.45 18.92
N SER A 314 -4.11 -7.89 19.60
CA SER A 314 -3.44 -8.57 20.71
C SER A 314 -3.49 -7.71 21.97
N SER A 315 -3.75 -8.36 23.11
CA SER A 315 -3.96 -7.72 24.39
C SER A 315 -3.04 -8.29 25.48
N ASP A 316 -2.68 -7.49 26.47
CA ASP A 316 -2.21 -7.98 27.78
C ASP A 316 -0.93 -8.85 27.84
N GLY A 317 -0.02 -8.68 26.88
CA GLY A 317 1.43 -8.84 27.06
C GLY A 317 2.05 -10.18 26.64
N GLY A 318 3.00 -10.07 25.72
CA GLY A 318 3.96 -11.09 25.30
C GLY A 318 4.71 -10.60 24.06
N ASP A 319 5.58 -11.44 23.48
CA ASP A 319 6.29 -11.10 22.24
C ASP A 319 5.37 -11.37 21.04
N ASP A 320 4.43 -10.45 20.79
CA ASP A 320 3.37 -10.59 19.78
C ASP A 320 3.81 -10.23 18.37
N LYS A 321 3.21 -10.91 17.38
CA LYS A 321 3.41 -10.64 15.96
C LYS A 321 2.07 -10.62 15.24
N LEU A 322 1.73 -9.47 14.66
CA LEU A 322 0.53 -9.29 13.86
C LEU A 322 0.98 -9.02 12.42
N TYR A 323 0.43 -9.80 11.49
CA TYR A 323 0.62 -9.67 10.05
C TYR A 323 -0.75 -9.49 9.42
N GLY A 324 -1.05 -8.33 8.86
CA GLY A 324 -2.31 -8.06 8.15
C GLY A 324 -2.40 -8.92 6.89
N GLY A 325 -1.65 -8.56 5.85
CA GLY A 325 -1.54 -9.36 4.63
C GLY A 325 -1.83 -8.55 3.38
N ASP A 326 -2.70 -9.03 2.50
CA ASP A 326 -3.22 -8.25 1.38
C ASP A 326 -4.58 -7.67 1.78
N GLY A 327 -4.82 -6.36 1.69
CA GLY A 327 -6.06 -5.69 2.09
C GLY A 327 -5.79 -4.46 2.95
N ASP A 328 -6.82 -3.66 3.24
CA ASP A 328 -6.69 -2.48 4.11
C ASP A 328 -6.92 -2.93 5.58
N ASP A 329 -5.84 -3.23 6.31
CA ASP A 329 -5.92 -3.93 7.59
C ASP A 329 -5.96 -3.00 8.81
N PHE A 330 -6.52 -3.49 9.91
CA PHE A 330 -6.57 -2.82 11.20
C PHE A 330 -5.84 -3.62 12.28
N LEU A 331 -4.63 -3.18 12.64
CA LEU A 331 -3.78 -3.84 13.64
C LEU A 331 -3.77 -3.05 14.94
N VAL A 332 -4.14 -3.70 16.04
CA VAL A 332 -4.10 -3.11 17.39
C VAL A 332 -3.26 -3.94 18.33
N TYR A 333 -2.33 -3.26 19.00
CA TYR A 333 -1.66 -3.77 20.18
C TYR A 333 -1.98 -2.88 21.38
N ASP A 334 -2.68 -3.44 22.37
CA ASP A 334 -3.01 -2.75 23.63
C ASP A 334 -2.37 -3.45 24.84
N ARG A 335 -1.67 -2.68 25.67
CA ARG A 335 -0.84 -3.22 26.75
C ARG A 335 -1.16 -2.62 28.12
N PHE A 336 -1.53 -3.49 29.06
CA PHE A 336 -1.64 -3.19 30.49
C PHE A 336 -0.62 -3.99 31.34
N GLY A 337 0.67 -3.60 31.38
CA GLY A 337 1.62 -4.31 32.26
C GLY A 337 3.09 -3.87 32.25
N PRO A 338 3.93 -4.33 33.22
CA PRO A 338 5.30 -3.87 33.41
C PRO A 338 6.42 -4.70 32.72
N SER A 339 6.13 -5.74 31.92
CA SER A 339 7.14 -6.53 31.19
C SER A 339 7.93 -5.71 30.14
N VAL A 340 8.89 -6.31 29.43
CA VAL A 340 9.52 -5.69 28.25
C VAL A 340 9.29 -6.67 27.12
N ASP A 341 8.44 -6.26 26.18
CA ASP A 341 7.93 -7.13 25.13
C ASP A 341 8.50 -6.68 23.77
N HIS A 342 8.76 -7.64 22.88
CA HIS A 342 9.19 -7.42 21.50
C HIS A 342 7.99 -7.63 20.58
N VAL A 343 7.43 -6.54 20.07
CA VAL A 343 6.21 -6.55 19.26
C VAL A 343 6.55 -6.24 17.81
N LEU A 344 6.00 -7.02 16.89
CA LEU A 344 6.03 -6.74 15.46
C LEU A 344 4.60 -6.53 14.96
N LEU A 345 4.35 -5.37 14.36
CA LEU A 345 3.15 -5.08 13.60
C LEU A 345 3.57 -4.89 12.15
N ASP A 346 2.96 -5.62 11.24
CA ASP A 346 3.26 -5.64 9.81
C ASP A 346 1.93 -5.56 9.07
N GLY A 347 1.63 -4.40 8.48
CA GLY A 347 0.36 -4.17 7.77
C GLY A 347 0.27 -5.05 6.53
N GLY A 348 1.15 -4.84 5.57
CA GLY A 348 1.30 -5.70 4.41
C GLY A 348 1.09 -4.94 3.11
N ALA A 349 0.02 -5.21 2.37
CA ALA A 349 -0.30 -4.53 1.14
C ALA A 349 -1.73 -4.00 1.19
N GLY A 350 -1.90 -2.69 1.13
CA GLY A 350 -3.17 -1.98 1.31
C GLY A 350 -2.89 -0.71 2.13
N ASP A 351 -3.92 0.11 2.33
CA ASP A 351 -3.81 1.33 3.14
C ASP A 351 -4.10 0.98 4.61
N ASP A 352 -3.06 0.60 5.37
CA ASP A 352 -3.22 -0.03 6.68
C ASP A 352 -3.39 0.98 7.83
N HIS A 353 -4.11 0.57 8.87
CA HIS A 353 -4.25 1.30 10.13
C HIS A 353 -3.60 0.53 11.28
N ILE A 354 -2.50 1.07 11.80
CA ILE A 354 -1.72 0.41 12.85
C ILE A 354 -1.72 1.25 14.12
N SER A 355 -2.23 0.68 15.20
CA SER A 355 -2.36 1.33 16.50
C SER A 355 -1.53 0.60 17.57
N ALA A 356 -0.52 1.27 18.12
CA ALA A 356 0.31 0.73 19.19
C ALA A 356 0.14 1.52 20.50
N TYR A 357 -0.69 1.02 21.41
CA TYR A 357 -1.00 1.62 22.70
C TYR A 357 -0.17 0.97 23.83
N ALA A 358 0.94 1.60 24.22
CA ALA A 358 1.75 1.14 25.37
C ALA A 358 1.56 2.04 26.61
N PHE A 359 0.78 1.60 27.61
CA PHE A 359 0.61 2.32 28.87
C PHE A 359 1.64 1.90 29.94
N HIS A 360 2.50 2.85 30.35
CA HIS A 360 3.36 2.81 31.56
C HIS A 360 4.38 1.66 31.72
N GLY A 361 5.66 1.93 31.45
CA GLY A 361 6.76 1.02 31.84
C GLY A 361 7.97 1.10 30.93
N ALA A 362 8.98 0.26 31.16
CA ALA A 362 10.12 0.12 30.26
C ALA A 362 9.60 -0.13 28.83
N ALA A 363 10.03 0.70 27.87
CA ALA A 363 9.43 0.75 26.56
C ALA A 363 9.51 -0.61 25.85
N PRO A 364 8.39 -1.15 25.35
CA PRO A 364 8.43 -2.30 24.45
C PRO A 364 9.31 -1.96 23.24
N GLN A 365 10.03 -2.95 22.70
CA GLN A 365 10.69 -2.77 21.40
C GLN A 365 9.64 -3.04 20.32
N VAL A 366 8.89 -2.00 19.98
CA VAL A 366 7.88 -2.07 18.92
C VAL A 366 8.56 -1.81 17.58
N ARG A 367 8.41 -2.76 16.67
CA ARG A 367 8.73 -2.61 15.26
C ARG A 367 7.42 -2.58 14.48
N ILE A 368 7.24 -1.54 13.69
CA ILE A 368 6.08 -1.34 12.82
C ILE A 368 6.58 -1.27 11.39
N GLU A 369 5.98 -2.08 10.54
CA GLU A 369 6.13 -2.02 9.09
C GLU A 369 4.72 -1.75 8.54
N GLY A 370 4.52 -0.65 7.83
CA GLY A 370 3.26 -0.35 7.15
C GLY A 370 3.11 -1.29 5.96
N GLY A 371 4.00 -1.18 4.99
CA GLY A 371 4.10 -2.09 3.86
C GLY A 371 3.89 -1.34 2.54
N ALA A 372 2.91 -1.75 1.75
CA ALA A 372 2.61 -1.12 0.48
C ALA A 372 1.24 -0.47 0.49
N GLY A 373 1.16 0.85 0.42
CA GLY A 373 -0.08 1.61 0.47
C GLY A 373 0.15 2.92 1.20
N ALA A 374 -0.92 3.67 1.48
CA ALA A 374 -0.85 4.89 2.28
C ALA A 374 -1.19 4.57 3.74
N ASP A 375 -0.18 4.18 4.52
CA ASP A 375 -0.40 3.63 5.86
C ASP A 375 -0.56 4.72 6.92
N ARG A 376 -1.34 4.44 7.95
CA ARG A 376 -1.53 5.34 9.10
C ARG A 376 -1.17 4.65 10.40
N ILE A 377 -0.08 5.13 11.00
CA ILE A 377 0.50 4.59 12.23
C ILE A 377 0.22 5.54 13.40
N PHE A 378 -0.55 5.06 14.37
CA PHE A 378 -0.90 5.79 15.59
C PHE A 378 -0.01 5.39 16.75
N LEU A 379 0.67 6.37 17.33
CA LEU A 379 1.53 6.20 18.49
C LEU A 379 1.07 7.12 19.63
N LEU A 380 0.92 6.56 20.84
CA LEU A 380 0.54 7.35 22.02
C LEU A 380 1.58 8.42 22.39
N ALA A 381 2.86 8.17 22.13
CA ALA A 381 3.95 9.11 22.28
C ALA A 381 5.25 8.45 21.79
N PRO A 382 6.26 9.25 21.40
CA PRO A 382 7.60 8.73 21.18
C PRO A 382 8.16 7.97 22.38
N ASN A 383 8.43 6.69 22.17
CA ASN A 383 8.80 5.74 23.23
C ASN A 383 9.97 4.81 22.85
N GLY A 384 10.54 4.93 21.64
CA GLY A 384 11.62 4.06 21.17
C GLY A 384 11.20 3.10 20.05
N ALA A 385 10.06 3.35 19.41
CA ALA A 385 9.56 2.52 18.32
C ALA A 385 10.45 2.68 17.07
N THR A 386 10.54 1.62 16.27
CA THR A 386 11.03 1.72 14.88
C THR A 386 9.82 1.60 13.96
N VAL A 387 9.55 2.66 13.22
CA VAL A 387 8.43 2.74 12.27
C VAL A 387 9.00 2.86 10.87
N ASN A 388 8.61 1.94 10.01
CA ASN A 388 8.88 1.97 8.58
C ASN A 388 7.53 2.03 7.87
N GLY A 389 7.24 3.13 7.16
CA GLY A 389 6.01 3.26 6.38
C GLY A 389 6.01 2.26 5.25
N GLY A 390 6.89 2.46 4.27
CA GLY A 390 7.15 1.46 3.23
C GLY A 390 7.11 2.11 1.87
N SER A 391 6.24 1.63 0.98
CA SER A 391 5.95 2.30 -0.29
C SER A 391 4.58 2.95 -0.25
N GLY A 392 4.46 4.18 -0.74
CA GLY A 392 3.24 4.97 -0.67
C GLY A 392 3.46 6.28 0.09
N ILE A 393 2.41 6.86 0.65
CA ILE A 393 2.50 8.09 1.45
C ILE A 393 2.06 7.76 2.86
N ASP A 394 3.04 7.61 3.75
CA ASP A 394 2.81 7.06 5.08
C ASP A 394 2.74 8.15 6.14
N THR A 395 1.81 7.99 7.07
CA THR A 395 1.51 8.94 8.14
C THR A 395 1.83 8.38 9.51
N VAL A 396 2.64 9.11 10.27
CA VAL A 396 2.78 8.88 11.73
C VAL A 396 1.99 9.92 12.50
N ASP A 397 1.09 9.45 13.33
CA ASP A 397 0.13 10.26 14.08
C ASP A 397 0.46 10.27 15.59
N TYR A 398 0.81 11.45 16.10
CA TYR A 398 1.10 11.71 17.51
C TYR A 398 0.01 12.53 18.21
N SER A 399 -1.20 12.61 17.67
CA SER A 399 -2.32 13.41 18.22
C SER A 399 -2.67 13.09 19.68
N ASN A 400 -2.41 11.85 20.12
CA ASN A 400 -2.64 11.42 21.51
C ASN A 400 -1.44 11.64 22.45
N ALA A 401 -0.34 12.23 21.96
CA ALA A 401 0.81 12.52 22.79
C ALA A 401 0.48 13.50 23.92
N SER A 402 0.85 13.11 25.14
CA SER A 402 0.61 13.89 26.35
C SER A 402 1.53 15.10 26.55
N ALA A 403 2.37 15.41 25.56
CA ALA A 403 3.28 16.55 25.51
C ALA A 403 3.71 16.81 24.06
N GLY A 404 4.17 18.04 23.78
CA GLY A 404 4.66 18.45 22.46
C GLY A 404 5.80 17.57 21.96
N VAL A 405 5.77 17.31 20.66
CA VAL A 405 6.61 16.39 19.89
C VAL A 405 7.56 17.18 19.00
N THR A 406 8.81 16.76 18.97
CA THR A 406 9.78 17.18 17.96
C THR A 406 10.03 16.00 17.03
N ALA A 407 9.47 16.06 15.82
CA ALA A 407 9.61 15.05 14.79
C ALA A 407 10.32 15.64 13.56
N ASN A 408 11.33 14.93 13.07
CA ASN A 408 12.17 15.37 11.95
C ASN A 408 12.42 14.21 10.99
N LEU A 409 11.72 14.25 9.86
CA LEU A 409 11.77 13.23 8.81
C LEU A 409 13.13 13.19 8.12
N SER A 410 13.77 14.33 7.89
CA SER A 410 15.15 14.41 7.35
C SER A 410 16.18 13.66 8.20
N SER A 411 16.01 13.64 9.54
CA SER A 411 16.85 12.85 10.44
C SER A 411 16.29 11.47 10.78
N GLY A 412 15.07 11.16 10.37
CA GLY A 412 14.35 9.92 10.69
C GLY A 412 14.08 9.75 12.19
N VAL A 413 13.78 10.82 12.92
CA VAL A 413 13.72 10.79 14.40
C VAL A 413 12.57 11.62 14.95
N ALA A 414 11.83 11.05 15.92
CA ALA A 414 10.83 11.76 16.72
C ALA A 414 11.03 11.57 18.23
N ARG A 415 10.71 12.60 19.02
CA ARG A 415 10.81 12.56 20.49
C ARG A 415 9.81 13.52 21.16
N THR A 416 9.42 13.23 22.39
CA THR A 416 8.66 14.19 23.22
C THR A 416 9.58 15.25 23.83
N THR A 417 9.04 16.43 24.08
CA THR A 417 9.74 17.53 24.75
C THR A 417 10.15 17.13 26.18
N GLY A 418 11.45 16.92 26.39
CA GLY A 418 12.02 16.48 27.68
C GLY A 418 12.06 14.95 27.88
N GLY A 419 11.65 14.16 26.89
CA GLY A 419 11.77 12.70 26.89
C GLY A 419 13.20 12.19 26.70
N VAL A 420 13.45 10.94 27.11
CA VAL A 420 14.74 10.24 26.93
C VAL A 420 14.71 9.17 25.84
N ALA A 421 13.52 8.81 25.34
CA ALA A 421 13.33 7.84 24.28
C ALA A 421 13.06 8.54 22.94
N THR A 422 13.47 7.89 21.86
CA THR A 422 13.45 8.44 20.50
C THR A 422 12.91 7.37 19.57
N ASP A 423 11.85 7.69 18.83
CA ASP A 423 11.39 6.83 17.72
C ASP A 423 12.31 7.02 16.52
N THR A 424 12.47 5.94 15.75
CA THR A 424 13.12 5.94 14.44
C THR A 424 12.05 5.87 13.37
N LEU A 425 12.06 6.83 12.44
CA LEU A 425 11.11 6.94 11.34
C LEU A 425 11.84 6.66 10.02
N ILE A 426 11.30 5.75 9.21
CA ILE A 426 11.84 5.30 7.93
C ILE A 426 10.70 5.35 6.91
N SER A 427 10.95 5.91 5.73
CA SER A 427 9.94 6.04 4.66
C SER A 427 8.61 6.62 5.19
N ILE A 428 8.68 7.79 5.84
CA ILE A 428 7.50 8.52 6.33
C ILE A 428 7.47 9.88 5.65
N GLU A 429 6.31 10.24 5.12
CA GLU A 429 6.05 11.46 4.35
C GLU A 429 5.13 12.42 5.13
N ALA A 430 4.33 11.90 6.07
CA ALA A 430 3.33 12.66 6.79
C ALA A 430 3.47 12.56 8.32
N LEU A 431 3.34 13.70 8.99
CA LEU A 431 3.36 13.83 10.44
C LEU A 431 2.13 14.57 10.94
N VAL A 432 1.49 14.02 11.96
CA VAL A 432 0.46 14.71 12.75
C VAL A 432 1.02 14.95 14.15
N GLY A 433 1.06 16.22 14.56
CA GLY A 433 1.45 16.65 15.89
C GLY A 433 0.41 16.32 16.96
N SER A 434 0.73 16.72 18.17
CA SER A 434 -0.05 16.54 19.39
C SER A 434 -1.05 17.70 19.60
N ALA A 435 -1.60 17.79 20.81
CA ALA A 435 -2.40 18.93 21.24
C ALA A 435 -1.57 20.02 21.97
N PHE A 436 -0.25 20.02 21.78
CA PHE A 436 0.72 20.90 22.44
C PHE A 436 1.74 21.39 21.44
N ASP A 437 2.41 22.51 21.74
CA ASP A 437 3.47 23.09 20.92
C ASP A 437 4.47 22.06 20.34
N ASP A 438 4.35 21.81 19.04
CA ASP A 438 5.10 20.82 18.29
C ASP A 438 6.18 21.47 17.41
N VAL A 439 7.16 20.65 17.01
CA VAL A 439 8.17 20.99 16.02
C VAL A 439 8.22 19.87 14.99
N LEU A 440 7.64 20.14 13.81
CA LEU A 440 7.55 19.18 12.71
C LEU A 440 8.47 19.64 11.57
N ILE A 441 9.37 18.76 11.16
CA ILE A 441 10.38 19.05 10.13
C ILE A 441 10.32 17.97 9.05
N GLY A 442 10.13 18.39 7.80
CA GLY A 442 10.12 17.53 6.62
C GLY A 442 11.50 16.99 6.22
N ARG A 443 11.54 16.32 5.06
CA ARG A 443 12.71 15.77 4.39
C ARG A 443 13.39 16.86 3.56
N ASP A 444 14.64 16.63 3.18
CA ASP A 444 15.31 17.54 2.25
C ASP A 444 14.83 17.21 0.83
N GLY A 445 14.42 18.20 0.04
CA GLY A 445 13.63 17.96 -1.16
C GLY A 445 14.23 17.11 -2.29
N GLY A 446 13.40 16.26 -2.90
CA GLY A 446 13.40 15.86 -4.32
C GLY A 446 14.71 15.42 -4.94
N GLY A 447 15.54 14.69 -4.19
CA GLY A 447 16.90 14.31 -4.51
C GLY A 447 17.01 13.57 -5.83
N VAL A 448 17.40 14.28 -6.88
CA VAL A 448 17.95 13.62 -8.06
C VAL A 448 19.24 12.94 -7.62
N THR A 449 19.32 11.62 -7.77
CA THR A 449 20.52 10.86 -7.44
C THR A 449 21.30 10.55 -8.70
N LEU A 450 22.57 10.98 -8.74
CA LEU A 450 23.51 10.53 -9.76
C LEU A 450 23.83 9.04 -9.55
N VAL A 451 23.55 8.22 -10.55
CA VAL A 451 23.78 6.76 -10.58
C VAL A 451 25.10 6.41 -11.26
N SER A 452 25.44 7.08 -12.37
CA SER A 452 26.66 6.83 -13.15
C SER A 452 27.91 7.42 -12.49
N LYS A 453 28.19 6.99 -11.25
CA LYS A 453 29.33 7.42 -10.44
C LYS A 453 30.20 6.24 -10.02
N ASN A 454 31.49 6.52 -9.83
CA ASN A 454 32.42 5.55 -9.28
C ASN A 454 32.27 5.38 -7.76
N ALA A 455 33.00 4.44 -7.17
CA ALA A 455 32.96 4.17 -5.73
C ALA A 455 33.39 5.36 -4.83
N ALA A 456 34.04 6.39 -5.39
CA ALA A 456 34.37 7.62 -4.67
C ALA A 456 33.29 8.70 -4.81
N GLY A 457 32.18 8.41 -5.49
CA GLY A 457 31.07 9.31 -5.73
C GLY A 457 31.25 10.29 -6.89
N ALA A 458 32.35 10.20 -7.66
CA ALA A 458 32.58 11.07 -8.80
C ALA A 458 31.89 10.52 -10.06
N PRO A 459 31.30 11.38 -10.92
CA PRO A 459 30.68 10.95 -12.17
C PRO A 459 31.69 10.29 -13.11
N GLY A 460 31.19 9.51 -14.06
CA GLY A 460 31.99 9.01 -15.18
C GLY A 460 32.62 10.17 -15.98
N ASN A 461 33.76 9.93 -16.61
CA ASN A 461 34.42 10.90 -17.48
C ASN A 461 33.95 10.87 -18.95
N SER A 462 32.89 10.12 -19.25
CA SER A 462 32.27 9.97 -20.56
C SER A 462 30.80 9.61 -20.41
N TYR A 463 30.05 9.57 -21.51
CA TYR A 463 28.60 9.41 -21.50
C TYR A 463 28.14 8.04 -20.98
N SER A 464 27.07 8.07 -20.18
CA SER A 464 26.30 6.95 -19.65
C SER A 464 24.83 7.12 -20.06
N VAL A 465 24.25 6.10 -20.69
CA VAL A 465 22.95 6.16 -21.37
C VAL A 465 22.17 4.85 -21.24
N GLU A 466 20.92 4.85 -21.72
CA GLU A 466 20.04 3.69 -21.78
C GLU A 466 19.86 3.04 -20.40
N PRO A 467 19.43 3.78 -19.37
CA PRO A 467 19.25 3.18 -18.07
C PRO A 467 18.08 2.19 -18.07
N SER A 468 18.18 1.18 -17.20
CA SER A 468 17.09 0.29 -16.86
C SER A 468 17.11 -0.02 -15.36
N ILE A 469 15.95 -0.02 -14.71
CA ILE A 469 15.80 -0.23 -13.27
C ILE A 469 15.07 -1.54 -12.97
N SER A 470 15.41 -2.20 -11.87
CA SER A 470 14.64 -3.34 -11.35
C SER A 470 13.31 -2.87 -10.74
N ALA A 471 12.30 -3.75 -10.69
CA ALA A 471 10.97 -3.41 -10.19
C ALA A 471 11.01 -2.90 -8.74
N ASP A 472 11.83 -3.53 -7.90
CA ASP A 472 12.08 -3.16 -6.49
C ASP A 472 12.90 -1.86 -6.32
N GLY A 473 13.30 -1.19 -7.40
CA GLY A 473 14.10 0.02 -7.36
C GLY A 473 15.52 -0.15 -6.80
N THR A 474 16.00 -1.37 -6.54
CA THR A 474 17.30 -1.59 -5.86
C THR A 474 18.49 -1.59 -6.80
N LYS A 475 18.29 -1.82 -8.11
CA LYS A 475 19.37 -1.93 -9.10
C LYS A 475 19.07 -1.12 -10.34
N VAL A 476 20.12 -0.46 -10.85
CA VAL A 476 20.09 0.20 -12.16
C VAL A 476 21.20 -0.33 -13.02
N ALA A 477 20.86 -0.77 -14.23
CA ALA A 477 21.81 -1.07 -15.28
C ALA A 477 21.84 0.06 -16.31
N PHE A 478 23.01 0.31 -16.89
CA PHE A 478 23.16 1.32 -17.95
C PHE A 478 24.37 0.99 -18.82
N VAL A 479 24.43 1.62 -19.99
CA VAL A 479 25.59 1.52 -20.89
C VAL A 479 26.46 2.76 -20.70
N SER A 480 27.78 2.60 -20.53
CA SER A 480 28.71 3.72 -20.41
C SER A 480 29.98 3.51 -21.23
N THR A 481 30.57 4.61 -21.69
CA THR A 481 31.92 4.63 -22.29
C THR A 481 32.99 5.15 -21.34
N SER A 482 32.64 5.34 -20.06
CA SER A 482 33.53 5.92 -19.09
C SER A 482 34.50 4.88 -18.52
N ASN A 483 35.78 5.09 -18.81
CA ASN A 483 36.89 4.31 -18.24
C ASN A 483 37.20 4.62 -16.76
N SER A 484 36.37 5.43 -16.09
CA SER A 484 36.61 5.89 -14.72
C SER A 484 35.55 5.44 -13.71
N LEU A 485 34.57 4.66 -14.15
CA LEU A 485 33.54 4.07 -13.27
C LEU A 485 34.08 2.90 -12.43
N LEU A 486 34.99 2.11 -13.01
CA LEU A 486 35.67 1.00 -12.34
C LEU A 486 37.20 1.13 -12.43
N PRO A 487 37.97 0.60 -11.45
CA PRO A 487 39.44 0.68 -11.47
C PRO A 487 40.15 -0.08 -12.61
N VAL A 488 39.45 -0.91 -13.37
CA VAL A 488 40.01 -1.85 -14.36
C VAL A 488 39.35 -1.69 -15.74
N ASP A 489 38.71 -0.55 -15.99
CA ASP A 489 38.17 -0.22 -17.31
C ASP A 489 39.19 0.59 -18.13
N TYR A 490 39.47 0.19 -19.37
CA TYR A 490 40.64 0.68 -20.16
C TYR A 490 40.35 1.01 -21.64
N ASN A 491 39.13 0.86 -22.15
CA ASN A 491 38.87 0.81 -23.60
C ASN A 491 38.20 2.07 -24.20
N ASN A 492 37.48 2.88 -23.41
CA ASN A 492 36.55 3.91 -23.90
C ASN A 492 35.45 3.36 -24.85
N ASP A 493 35.17 2.06 -24.79
CA ASP A 493 34.09 1.41 -25.55
C ASP A 493 32.85 1.27 -24.66
N ARG A 494 31.71 0.84 -25.24
CA ARG A 494 30.42 0.80 -24.55
C ARG A 494 30.29 -0.46 -23.68
N ASP A 495 30.44 -0.30 -22.38
CA ASP A 495 30.27 -1.37 -21.40
C ASP A 495 28.95 -1.30 -20.63
N VAL A 496 28.47 -2.44 -20.16
CA VAL A 496 27.27 -2.53 -19.31
C VAL A 496 27.67 -2.49 -17.85
N PHE A 497 27.15 -1.52 -17.13
CA PHE A 497 27.32 -1.39 -15.69
C PHE A 497 26.01 -1.70 -14.98
N VAL A 498 26.12 -2.28 -13.78
CA VAL A 498 25.01 -2.49 -12.85
C VAL A 498 25.41 -1.90 -11.51
N VAL A 499 24.60 -0.96 -11.04
CA VAL A 499 24.69 -0.34 -9.71
C VAL A 499 23.67 -0.99 -8.81
N ASP A 500 24.12 -1.51 -7.68
CA ASP A 500 23.29 -1.92 -6.56
C ASP A 500 23.19 -0.71 -5.61
N LEU A 501 22.02 -0.08 -5.61
CA LEU A 501 21.76 1.16 -4.86
C LEU A 501 21.78 0.91 -3.36
N THR A 502 21.33 -0.27 -2.91
CA THR A 502 21.33 -0.65 -1.49
C THR A 502 22.74 -0.82 -0.93
N LYS A 503 23.67 -1.28 -1.77
CA LYS A 503 25.07 -1.51 -1.37
C LYS A 503 26.00 -0.35 -1.74
N GLY A 504 25.55 0.58 -2.58
CA GLY A 504 26.40 1.61 -3.18
C GLY A 504 27.54 1.04 -4.04
N THR A 505 27.35 -0.17 -4.61
CA THR A 505 28.40 -0.85 -5.39
C THR A 505 28.07 -0.84 -6.88
N ILE A 506 29.09 -0.59 -7.70
CA ILE A 506 29.03 -0.69 -9.16
C ILE A 506 29.83 -1.90 -9.63
N SER A 507 29.30 -2.62 -10.63
CA SER A 507 29.95 -3.76 -11.28
C SER A 507 29.73 -3.69 -12.79
N SER A 508 30.57 -4.38 -13.57
CA SER A 508 30.35 -4.51 -15.02
C SER A 508 29.79 -5.89 -15.34
N ALA A 509 28.73 -5.92 -16.16
CA ALA A 509 28.08 -7.15 -16.64
C ALA A 509 28.66 -7.65 -17.97
N SER A 510 29.39 -6.81 -18.70
CA SER A 510 30.00 -7.10 -20.01
C SER A 510 31.44 -7.61 -19.94
N LEU A 511 32.02 -7.81 -18.75
CA LEU A 511 33.37 -8.38 -18.63
C LEU A 511 33.41 -9.86 -19.07
N GLY A 512 34.26 -10.16 -20.05
CA GLY A 512 34.48 -11.52 -20.57
C GLY A 512 35.04 -12.52 -19.54
N LEU A 513 35.11 -13.80 -19.92
CA LEU A 513 35.55 -14.90 -19.04
C LEU A 513 36.91 -14.61 -18.37
N SER A 514 36.98 -14.82 -17.05
CA SER A 514 38.18 -14.58 -16.25
C SER A 514 39.43 -15.24 -16.84
N GLY A 515 40.43 -14.44 -17.22
CA GLY A 515 41.74 -14.93 -17.65
C GLY A 515 42.09 -14.81 -19.13
N VAL A 516 41.29 -14.10 -19.93
CA VAL A 516 41.69 -13.68 -21.30
C VAL A 516 41.88 -12.17 -21.31
N ASP A 517 43.04 -11.72 -21.79
CA ASP A 517 43.37 -10.30 -21.99
C ASP A 517 42.26 -9.63 -22.82
N ALA A 518 41.56 -8.67 -22.22
CA ALA A 518 40.56 -7.80 -22.83
C ALA A 518 41.28 -6.80 -23.77
N GLN A 519 41.64 -7.24 -24.99
CA GLN A 519 42.22 -6.36 -26.03
C GLN A 519 41.28 -6.10 -27.21
N SER A 520 40.04 -6.57 -27.11
CA SER A 520 38.89 -6.19 -27.92
C SER A 520 37.71 -6.39 -26.96
N VAL A 521 37.04 -5.30 -26.60
CA VAL A 521 36.11 -5.27 -25.47
C VAL A 521 34.82 -4.66 -25.96
N ALA A 522 33.71 -5.32 -25.62
CA ALA A 522 32.38 -5.22 -26.20
C ALA A 522 31.94 -3.80 -26.60
N ASP A 523 31.53 -3.63 -27.86
CA ASP A 523 30.54 -2.60 -28.18
C ASP A 523 29.17 -3.18 -27.77
N VAL A 524 28.49 -2.54 -26.82
CA VAL A 524 27.17 -2.94 -26.33
C VAL A 524 26.08 -1.97 -26.76
N ARG A 525 24.91 -2.51 -27.10
CA ARG A 525 23.68 -1.75 -27.38
C ARG A 525 22.52 -2.35 -26.61
N SER A 526 21.65 -1.49 -26.09
CA SER A 526 20.47 -1.85 -25.31
C SER A 526 20.83 -2.60 -24.03
N VAL A 527 20.31 -2.12 -22.91
CA VAL A 527 20.43 -2.82 -21.63
C VAL A 527 19.06 -2.84 -20.97
N VAL A 528 18.67 -4.01 -20.47
CA VAL A 528 17.39 -4.20 -19.78
C VAL A 528 17.62 -5.11 -18.58
N LEU A 529 17.22 -4.65 -17.39
CA LEU A 529 17.14 -5.50 -16.20
C LEU A 529 15.85 -6.32 -16.22
N SER A 530 15.91 -7.55 -15.72
CA SER A 530 14.69 -8.28 -15.38
C SER A 530 13.98 -7.60 -14.20
N ALA A 531 12.65 -7.74 -14.12
CA ALA A 531 11.85 -7.13 -13.06
C ALA A 531 12.36 -7.49 -11.66
N ASP A 532 12.73 -8.76 -11.43
CA ASP A 532 13.33 -9.25 -10.18
C ASP A 532 14.77 -8.77 -9.91
N GLY A 533 15.38 -8.00 -10.82
CA GLY A 533 16.74 -7.50 -10.72
C GLY A 533 17.83 -8.58 -10.71
N THR A 534 17.51 -9.85 -11.04
CA THR A 534 18.47 -10.96 -10.99
C THR A 534 19.25 -11.15 -12.29
N LYS A 535 18.79 -10.59 -13.41
CA LYS A 535 19.38 -10.76 -14.73
C LYS A 535 19.49 -9.42 -15.45
N VAL A 536 20.54 -9.29 -16.26
CA VAL A 536 20.70 -8.17 -17.20
C VAL A 536 20.85 -8.70 -18.62
N LEU A 537 20.04 -8.15 -19.52
CA LEU A 537 19.98 -8.43 -20.94
C LEU A 537 20.71 -7.34 -21.69
N PHE A 538 21.57 -7.72 -22.64
CA PHE A 538 22.28 -6.78 -23.48
C PHE A 538 22.66 -7.40 -24.83
N SER A 539 22.96 -6.58 -25.84
CA SER A 539 23.47 -7.06 -27.12
C SER A 539 24.93 -6.70 -27.32
N SER A 540 25.72 -7.61 -27.88
CA SER A 540 27.15 -7.40 -28.12
C SER A 540 27.65 -8.21 -29.31
N ASP A 541 28.69 -7.74 -30.00
CA ASP A 541 29.39 -8.48 -31.05
C ASP A 541 30.67 -9.19 -30.57
N ASP A 542 30.91 -9.20 -29.26
CA ASP A 542 32.11 -9.75 -28.67
C ASP A 542 32.17 -11.27 -28.70
N GLY A 543 33.27 -11.79 -29.27
CA GLY A 543 33.53 -13.23 -29.37
C GLY A 543 33.97 -13.92 -28.07
N ASN A 544 34.00 -13.23 -26.93
CA ASN A 544 34.63 -13.70 -25.68
C ASN A 544 33.67 -13.73 -24.46
N LEU A 545 32.41 -13.32 -24.61
CA LEU A 545 31.40 -13.33 -23.54
C LEU A 545 30.96 -14.74 -23.16
N VAL A 546 30.87 -15.63 -24.16
CA VAL A 546 30.55 -17.05 -23.97
C VAL A 546 31.44 -17.92 -24.84
N ALA A 547 31.79 -19.12 -24.36
CA ALA A 547 32.58 -20.06 -25.13
C ALA A 547 31.82 -20.51 -26.40
N GLY A 548 32.50 -20.48 -27.55
CA GLY A 548 31.92 -20.89 -28.82
C GLY A 548 31.23 -19.76 -29.59
N ASP A 549 31.37 -18.50 -29.16
CA ASP A 549 31.13 -17.37 -30.06
C ASP A 549 32.18 -17.29 -31.15
N THR A 550 31.75 -17.40 -32.41
CA THR A 550 32.67 -17.40 -33.55
C THR A 550 32.18 -16.57 -34.73
N ASN A 551 31.01 -15.93 -34.62
CA ASN A 551 30.38 -15.27 -35.76
C ASN A 551 30.81 -13.80 -35.91
N GLY A 552 31.30 -13.15 -34.85
CA GLY A 552 31.69 -11.74 -34.83
C GLY A 552 30.54 -10.80 -35.16
N ASN A 553 29.31 -11.18 -34.83
CA ASN A 553 28.09 -10.43 -35.09
C ASN A 553 27.41 -10.07 -33.77
N TRP A 554 26.52 -9.08 -33.82
CA TRP A 554 25.70 -8.70 -32.68
C TRP A 554 24.76 -9.84 -32.29
N ASP A 555 24.96 -10.37 -31.10
CA ASP A 555 24.17 -11.40 -30.46
C ASP A 555 23.53 -10.86 -29.18
N ILE A 556 22.47 -11.52 -28.73
CA ILE A 556 21.77 -11.15 -27.49
C ILE A 556 22.28 -12.03 -26.36
N PHE A 557 22.64 -11.43 -25.23
CA PHE A 557 23.17 -12.11 -24.05
C PHE A 557 22.37 -11.76 -22.81
N VAL A 558 22.23 -12.76 -21.93
CA VAL A 558 21.73 -12.57 -20.56
C VAL A 558 22.84 -12.93 -19.59
N LYS A 559 23.13 -12.02 -18.68
CA LYS A 559 23.97 -12.25 -17.52
C LYS A 559 23.07 -12.47 -16.31
N ASP A 560 23.23 -13.63 -15.68
CA ASP A 560 22.69 -13.89 -14.35
C ASP A 560 23.61 -13.22 -13.31
N LEU A 561 23.06 -12.26 -12.58
CA LEU A 561 23.82 -11.41 -11.65
C LEU A 561 24.15 -12.14 -10.34
N LEU A 562 23.41 -13.20 -10.00
CA LEU A 562 23.65 -14.01 -8.80
C LEU A 562 24.80 -15.00 -9.00
N THR A 563 24.80 -15.70 -10.13
CA THR A 563 25.78 -16.74 -10.47
C THR A 563 26.96 -16.23 -11.27
N GLY A 564 26.81 -15.08 -11.93
CA GLY A 564 27.79 -14.54 -12.87
C GLY A 564 27.81 -15.22 -14.23
N VAL A 565 26.88 -16.14 -14.53
CA VAL A 565 26.84 -16.88 -15.80
C VAL A 565 26.31 -15.99 -16.93
N VAL A 566 26.97 -16.00 -18.09
CA VAL A 566 26.49 -15.36 -19.33
C VAL A 566 25.94 -16.44 -20.26
N THR A 567 24.74 -16.23 -20.81
CA THR A 567 24.09 -17.14 -21.76
C THR A 567 23.69 -16.38 -23.03
N ARG A 568 23.96 -16.96 -24.20
CA ARG A 568 23.49 -16.40 -25.48
C ARG A 568 22.02 -16.76 -25.72
N VAL A 569 21.20 -15.75 -25.98
CA VAL A 569 19.76 -15.86 -26.25
C VAL A 569 19.47 -16.08 -27.73
N SER A 570 20.25 -15.45 -28.62
CA SER A 570 20.15 -15.54 -30.09
C SER A 570 20.57 -16.92 -30.62
N THR A 571 19.83 -17.95 -30.21
CA THR A 571 20.03 -19.35 -30.56
C THR A 571 18.73 -20.00 -31.03
N ASP A 572 18.85 -20.98 -31.91
CA ASP A 572 17.72 -21.83 -32.30
C ASP A 572 17.21 -22.70 -31.13
N ALA A 573 16.15 -23.47 -31.35
CA ALA A 573 15.57 -24.34 -30.32
C ALA A 573 16.52 -25.46 -29.81
N THR A 574 17.62 -25.73 -30.52
CA THR A 574 18.65 -26.71 -30.13
C THR A 574 19.85 -26.07 -29.42
N GLY A 575 19.86 -24.73 -29.30
CA GLY A 575 20.96 -23.97 -28.74
C GLY A 575 22.05 -23.62 -29.75
N ALA A 576 21.84 -23.85 -31.06
CA ALA A 576 22.81 -23.44 -32.07
C ALA A 576 22.77 -21.92 -32.28
N GLN A 577 23.94 -21.29 -32.38
CA GLN A 577 24.08 -19.84 -32.61
C GLN A 577 23.37 -19.41 -33.89
N SER A 578 22.89 -18.18 -33.88
CA SER A 578 22.45 -17.44 -35.07
C SER A 578 23.47 -17.55 -36.22
N THR A 579 23.00 -17.87 -37.44
CA THR A 579 23.81 -17.96 -38.66
C THR A 579 23.23 -17.10 -39.78
N ALA A 580 24.12 -16.70 -40.70
CA ALA A 580 23.99 -15.53 -41.54
C ALA A 580 23.22 -15.72 -42.88
N SER A 581 22.59 -14.63 -43.35
CA SER A 581 22.11 -14.41 -44.74
C SER A 581 22.71 -13.11 -45.33
N PRO A 582 23.38 -13.10 -46.51
CA PRO A 582 24.40 -12.09 -46.84
C PRO A 582 24.04 -10.59 -46.75
N GLY A 583 24.61 -9.82 -45.81
CA GLY A 583 24.78 -8.35 -45.90
C GLY A 583 24.59 -7.52 -44.62
N TYR A 584 23.80 -7.95 -43.64
CA TYR A 584 23.47 -7.21 -42.40
C TYR A 584 23.00 -8.23 -41.32
N TYR A 585 23.80 -8.54 -40.29
CA TYR A 585 23.63 -9.80 -39.52
C TYR A 585 23.53 -9.62 -38.01
N ASN A 586 22.63 -8.76 -37.53
CA ASN A 586 22.65 -8.33 -36.15
C ASN A 586 21.36 -8.71 -35.42
N SER A 587 21.49 -9.21 -34.20
CA SER A 587 20.39 -9.32 -33.24
C SER A 587 20.45 -8.13 -32.28
N TYR A 588 19.34 -7.41 -32.13
CA TYR A 588 19.24 -6.17 -31.35
C TYR A 588 17.81 -5.95 -30.83
N TYR A 589 17.60 -4.85 -30.10
CA TYR A 589 16.30 -4.46 -29.51
C TYR A 589 15.68 -5.63 -28.75
N ALA A 590 16.27 -5.99 -27.62
CA ALA A 590 15.82 -7.11 -26.82
C ALA A 590 15.24 -6.62 -25.49
N THR A 591 14.15 -7.25 -25.04
CA THR A 591 13.55 -6.99 -23.72
C THR A 591 12.96 -8.28 -23.14
N PHE A 592 12.81 -8.31 -21.81
CA PHE A 592 12.13 -9.39 -21.10
C PHE A 592 10.61 -9.27 -21.21
N SER A 593 9.91 -10.40 -21.09
CA SER A 593 8.53 -10.36 -20.62
C SER A 593 8.47 -9.93 -19.15
N PRO A 594 7.34 -9.39 -18.66
CA PRO A 594 7.19 -8.95 -17.27
C PRO A 594 7.55 -10.02 -16.23
N ASP A 595 7.22 -11.28 -16.49
CA ASP A 595 7.58 -12.44 -15.65
C ASP A 595 9.06 -12.89 -15.77
N GLY A 596 9.85 -12.26 -16.65
CA GLY A 596 11.23 -12.63 -16.95
C GLY A 596 11.41 -13.97 -17.69
N GLY A 597 10.33 -14.68 -18.03
CA GLY A 597 10.35 -16.03 -18.60
C GLY A 597 10.63 -16.08 -20.10
N LYS A 598 10.40 -14.97 -20.82
CA LYS A 598 10.58 -14.86 -22.28
C LYS A 598 11.45 -13.65 -22.61
N ILE A 599 12.14 -13.74 -23.74
CA ILE A 599 12.84 -12.60 -24.34
C ILE A 599 12.32 -12.39 -25.74
N ILE A 600 11.93 -11.16 -26.04
CA ILE A 600 11.65 -10.74 -27.41
C ILE A 600 12.84 -9.98 -27.96
N PHE A 601 13.17 -10.21 -29.22
CA PHE A 601 14.30 -9.54 -29.88
C PHE A 601 14.12 -9.50 -31.39
N SER A 602 14.84 -8.60 -32.04
CA SER A 602 14.88 -8.50 -33.50
C SER A 602 16.14 -9.16 -34.03
N SER A 603 16.04 -9.93 -35.11
CA SER A 603 17.20 -10.63 -35.69
C SER A 603 17.02 -10.85 -37.19
N SER A 604 18.13 -10.82 -37.94
CA SER A 604 18.17 -11.19 -39.37
C SER A 604 18.63 -12.63 -39.64
N ALA A 605 18.72 -13.46 -38.59
CA ALA A 605 19.29 -14.79 -38.67
C ALA A 605 18.32 -15.81 -39.27
N ALA A 606 18.74 -16.48 -40.34
CA ALA A 606 17.89 -17.38 -41.13
C ALA A 606 17.71 -18.78 -40.51
N ASN A 607 18.32 -19.06 -39.35
CA ASN A 607 18.31 -20.39 -38.73
C ASN A 607 17.69 -20.40 -37.33
N LEU A 608 17.16 -19.29 -36.83
CA LEU A 608 16.54 -19.25 -35.50
C LEU A 608 15.26 -20.09 -35.45
N VAL A 609 14.49 -20.09 -36.53
CA VAL A 609 13.30 -20.94 -36.70
C VAL A 609 13.35 -21.66 -38.05
N PRO A 610 12.81 -22.89 -38.16
CA PRO A 610 12.67 -23.55 -39.46
C PRO A 610 11.76 -22.75 -40.39
N GLY A 611 12.18 -22.61 -41.65
CA GLY A 611 11.35 -21.98 -42.69
C GLY A 611 11.57 -20.48 -42.88
N ASP A 612 12.58 -19.89 -42.24
CA ASP A 612 13.04 -18.53 -42.53
C ASP A 612 13.60 -18.40 -43.94
N THR A 613 12.87 -17.71 -44.81
CA THR A 613 13.24 -17.59 -46.23
C THR A 613 13.35 -16.17 -46.74
N ASN A 614 12.89 -15.18 -45.99
CA ASN A 614 12.82 -13.79 -46.46
C ASN A 614 14.18 -13.08 -46.42
N GLY A 615 15.13 -13.54 -45.59
CA GLY A 615 16.43 -12.89 -45.40
C GLY A 615 16.32 -11.47 -44.85
N LEU A 616 15.22 -11.16 -44.16
CA LEU A 616 14.91 -9.88 -43.56
C LEU A 616 15.12 -9.95 -42.04
N VAL A 617 15.06 -8.79 -41.40
CA VAL A 617 14.99 -8.71 -39.93
C VAL A 617 13.58 -9.08 -39.51
N ASP A 618 13.47 -10.02 -38.59
CA ASP A 618 12.23 -10.51 -38.03
C ASP A 618 12.25 -10.35 -36.51
N VAL A 619 11.05 -10.33 -35.90
CA VAL A 619 10.90 -10.27 -34.45
C VAL A 619 10.65 -11.68 -33.93
N PHE A 620 11.38 -12.08 -32.90
CA PHE A 620 11.34 -13.41 -32.31
C PHE A 620 11.01 -13.33 -30.82
N VAL A 621 10.32 -14.37 -30.31
CA VAL A 621 10.15 -14.64 -28.88
C VAL A 621 10.91 -15.92 -28.56
N LYS A 622 11.83 -15.88 -27.60
CA LYS A 622 12.52 -17.01 -27.00
C LYS A 622 11.95 -17.28 -25.61
N ASP A 623 11.46 -18.48 -25.39
CA ASP A 623 11.08 -18.99 -24.07
C ASP A 623 12.35 -19.53 -23.38
N LEU A 624 12.69 -18.99 -22.20
CA LEU A 624 13.95 -19.30 -21.54
C LEU A 624 13.94 -20.66 -20.83
N ALA A 625 12.76 -21.14 -20.42
CA ALA A 625 12.62 -22.42 -19.71
C ALA A 625 12.71 -23.61 -20.68
N SER A 626 12.03 -23.53 -21.82
CA SER A 626 11.97 -24.59 -22.83
C SER A 626 13.00 -24.46 -23.94
N GLY A 627 13.56 -23.26 -24.13
CA GLY A 627 14.41 -22.92 -25.28
C GLY A 627 13.63 -22.75 -26.60
N ALA A 628 12.30 -22.88 -26.57
CA ALA A 628 11.46 -22.71 -27.76
C ALA A 628 11.58 -21.27 -28.31
N ILE A 629 11.61 -21.14 -29.63
CA ILE A 629 11.71 -19.86 -30.32
C ILE A 629 10.66 -19.76 -31.41
N THR A 630 9.95 -18.64 -31.45
CA THR A 630 8.83 -18.40 -32.38
C THR A 630 8.99 -17.04 -33.05
N ARG A 631 8.71 -16.96 -34.36
CA ARG A 631 8.66 -15.69 -35.08
C ARG A 631 7.33 -14.99 -34.89
N VAL A 632 7.39 -13.73 -34.48
CA VAL A 632 6.24 -12.86 -34.18
C VAL A 632 5.80 -12.04 -35.40
N SER A 633 6.76 -11.59 -36.23
CA SER A 633 6.57 -10.77 -37.44
C SER A 633 5.90 -11.56 -38.59
N THR A 634 4.72 -12.09 -38.31
CA THR A 634 3.90 -12.87 -39.24
C THR A 634 2.47 -12.34 -39.27
N SER A 635 1.86 -12.39 -40.45
CA SER A 635 0.42 -12.16 -40.62
C SER A 635 -0.44 -13.14 -39.80
N ALA A 636 -1.74 -12.90 -39.71
CA ALA A 636 -2.67 -13.81 -39.01
C ALA A 636 -2.67 -15.25 -39.56
N SER A 637 -2.31 -15.45 -40.84
CA SER A 637 -2.17 -16.78 -41.43
C SER A 637 -0.77 -17.40 -41.26
N GLY A 638 0.14 -16.73 -40.55
CA GLY A 638 1.52 -17.17 -40.35
C GLY A 638 2.47 -16.86 -41.51
N ALA A 639 2.08 -16.04 -42.49
CA ALA A 639 2.98 -15.63 -43.56
C ALA A 639 3.99 -14.59 -43.08
N GLU A 640 5.27 -14.74 -43.46
CA GLU A 640 6.39 -13.85 -43.10
C GLU A 640 6.18 -12.42 -43.61
N ALA A 641 6.73 -11.43 -42.90
CA ALA A 641 6.77 -10.02 -43.31
C ALA A 641 7.49 -9.82 -44.68
N THR A 642 6.94 -8.96 -45.57
CA THR A 642 7.42 -8.83 -46.97
C THR A 642 8.15 -7.52 -47.36
N ALA A 643 8.45 -6.59 -46.45
CA ALA A 643 9.27 -5.40 -46.77
C ALA A 643 9.80 -4.71 -45.50
N ASN A 644 11.12 -4.40 -45.44
CA ASN A 644 11.77 -3.72 -44.30
C ASN A 644 12.65 -2.52 -44.73
N TYR A 645 12.39 -1.89 -45.88
CA TYR A 645 13.19 -0.73 -46.30
C TYR A 645 12.34 0.53 -46.36
N PRO A 646 12.70 1.62 -45.65
CA PRO A 646 13.96 1.85 -44.93
C PRO A 646 13.97 1.48 -43.42
N GLY A 647 12.87 0.97 -42.85
CA GLY A 647 12.72 0.73 -41.41
C GLY A 647 13.04 -0.69 -40.95
N ILE A 648 13.94 -0.81 -39.96
CA ILE A 648 14.24 -2.05 -39.27
C ILE A 648 13.12 -2.32 -38.24
N PRO A 649 12.52 -3.53 -38.20
CA PRO A 649 11.61 -3.92 -37.13
C PRO A 649 12.27 -3.86 -35.75
N GLU A 650 11.56 -3.29 -34.78
CA GLU A 650 12.00 -3.21 -33.38
C GLU A 650 11.06 -4.03 -32.49
N ALA A 651 11.61 -4.91 -31.67
CA ALA A 651 10.85 -5.58 -30.61
C ALA A 651 10.75 -4.60 -29.42
N LEU A 652 9.52 -4.30 -29.00
CA LEU A 652 9.29 -3.21 -28.05
C LEU A 652 8.91 -3.71 -26.66
N ALA A 653 7.83 -4.50 -26.57
CA ALA A 653 7.29 -4.94 -25.29
C ALA A 653 6.47 -6.23 -25.40
N VAL A 654 6.35 -6.93 -24.27
CA VAL A 654 5.37 -8.01 -24.07
C VAL A 654 4.30 -7.48 -23.12
N SER A 655 3.04 -7.85 -23.33
CA SER A 655 1.95 -7.47 -22.43
C SER A 655 2.14 -8.08 -21.03
N PRO A 656 1.56 -7.46 -19.98
CA PRO A 656 1.56 -7.96 -18.59
C PRO A 656 1.17 -9.44 -18.48
N ASP A 657 0.14 -9.87 -19.21
CA ASP A 657 -0.32 -11.27 -19.29
C ASP A 657 0.64 -12.22 -20.05
N GLY A 658 1.72 -11.73 -20.64
CA GLY A 658 2.68 -12.49 -21.43
C GLY A 658 2.17 -12.99 -22.79
N GLN A 659 0.94 -12.63 -23.21
CA GLN A 659 0.27 -13.22 -24.37
C GLN A 659 0.38 -12.39 -25.66
N LYS A 660 0.74 -11.10 -25.57
CA LYS A 660 0.80 -10.20 -26.71
C LYS A 660 2.18 -9.57 -26.84
N VAL A 661 2.63 -9.37 -28.07
CA VAL A 661 3.91 -8.74 -28.38
C VAL A 661 3.66 -7.49 -29.20
N LEU A 662 4.27 -6.40 -28.77
CA LEU A 662 4.29 -5.11 -29.44
C LEU A 662 5.62 -4.96 -30.19
N PHE A 663 5.54 -4.61 -31.48
CA PHE A 663 6.72 -4.42 -32.31
C PHE A 663 6.44 -3.46 -33.46
N THR A 664 7.49 -2.85 -34.02
CA THR A 664 7.38 -2.04 -35.24
C THR A 664 7.73 -2.85 -36.48
N SER A 665 7.14 -2.52 -37.63
CA SER A 665 7.53 -3.10 -38.92
C SER A 665 7.09 -2.23 -40.08
N ALA A 666 7.86 -2.24 -41.19
CA ALA A 666 7.46 -1.60 -42.45
C ALA A 666 6.71 -2.55 -43.41
N ALA A 667 6.34 -3.74 -42.93
CA ALA A 667 5.84 -4.81 -43.76
C ALA A 667 4.36 -4.65 -44.11
N ASN A 668 4.11 -4.36 -45.38
CA ASN A 668 2.78 -4.14 -45.96
C ASN A 668 1.82 -5.35 -46.03
N ASN A 669 2.18 -6.47 -45.41
CA ASN A 669 1.42 -7.73 -45.49
C ASN A 669 1.07 -8.33 -44.13
N LEU A 670 1.42 -7.66 -43.02
CA LEU A 670 1.10 -8.14 -41.68
C LEU A 670 -0.39 -8.02 -41.37
N VAL A 671 -1.02 -6.93 -41.81
CA VAL A 671 -2.47 -6.67 -41.70
C VAL A 671 -3.05 -6.21 -43.04
N ALA A 672 -4.35 -6.42 -43.24
CA ALA A 672 -5.03 -5.91 -44.42
C ALA A 672 -5.13 -4.38 -44.38
N GLY A 673 -4.94 -3.73 -45.53
CA GLY A 673 -5.04 -2.26 -45.66
C GLY A 673 -3.74 -1.52 -45.37
N ASP A 674 -2.64 -2.22 -45.09
CA ASP A 674 -1.30 -1.64 -45.07
C ASP A 674 -0.78 -1.39 -46.48
N THR A 675 -0.55 -0.12 -46.81
CA THR A 675 -0.16 0.30 -48.17
C THR A 675 0.97 1.32 -48.20
N ASN A 676 1.47 1.77 -47.05
CA ASN A 676 2.39 2.91 -46.94
C ASN A 676 3.88 2.49 -46.95
N ASN A 677 4.21 1.23 -46.63
CA ASN A 677 5.59 0.72 -46.48
C ASN A 677 6.44 1.57 -45.50
N VAL A 678 5.83 2.08 -44.44
CA VAL A 678 6.52 2.81 -43.37
C VAL A 678 6.40 2.02 -42.07
N ASN A 679 7.26 2.31 -41.09
CA ASN A 679 7.21 1.61 -39.81
C ASN A 679 5.89 1.92 -39.09
N ASP A 680 5.04 0.91 -38.99
CA ASP A 680 3.82 0.92 -38.18
C ASP A 680 4.02 0.13 -36.89
N LEU A 681 3.16 0.38 -35.91
CA LEU A 681 3.14 -0.32 -34.63
C LEU A 681 2.14 -1.47 -34.69
N PHE A 682 2.62 -2.69 -34.46
CA PHE A 682 1.82 -3.91 -34.52
C PHE A 682 1.73 -4.60 -33.17
N LEU A 683 0.56 -5.17 -32.90
CA LEU A 683 0.28 -6.00 -31.73
C LEU A 683 -0.08 -7.41 -32.19
N LYS A 684 0.75 -8.39 -31.87
CA LYS A 684 0.54 -9.82 -32.17
C LYS A 684 0.12 -10.57 -30.92
N ASN A 685 -1.03 -11.25 -30.95
CA ASN A 685 -1.42 -12.21 -29.93
C ASN A 685 -0.77 -13.57 -30.22
N LEU A 686 0.04 -14.06 -29.30
CA LEU A 686 0.83 -15.28 -29.43
C LEU A 686 -0.03 -16.54 -29.38
N THR A 687 -1.16 -16.50 -28.65
CA THR A 687 -2.07 -17.65 -28.48
C THR A 687 -2.96 -17.88 -29.70
N THR A 688 -3.54 -16.80 -30.23
CA THR A 688 -4.52 -16.85 -31.33
C THR A 688 -3.90 -16.61 -32.71
N GLY A 689 -2.70 -16.03 -32.75
CA GLY A 689 -2.06 -15.57 -33.98
C GLY A 689 -2.65 -14.28 -34.56
N ALA A 690 -3.68 -13.70 -33.93
CA ALA A 690 -4.29 -12.44 -34.36
C ALA A 690 -3.26 -11.30 -34.31
N ILE A 691 -3.32 -10.40 -35.30
CA ILE A 691 -2.44 -9.24 -35.41
C ILE A 691 -3.24 -8.01 -35.80
N ILE A 692 -2.98 -6.89 -35.13
CA ILE A 692 -3.59 -5.58 -35.41
C ILE A 692 -2.53 -4.50 -35.54
N ARG A 693 -2.85 -3.43 -36.27
CA ARG A 693 -2.08 -2.18 -36.28
C ARG A 693 -2.62 -1.25 -35.19
N VAL A 694 -1.72 -0.73 -34.35
CA VAL A 694 -2.05 0.09 -33.17
C VAL A 694 -2.17 1.56 -33.53
N ASN A 695 -1.22 2.11 -34.28
CA ASN A 695 -1.19 3.51 -34.74
C ASN A 695 -2.24 3.73 -35.85
N THR A 696 -3.51 3.74 -35.47
CA THR A 696 -4.64 4.00 -36.36
C THR A 696 -5.50 5.13 -35.84
N ASP A 697 -6.15 5.83 -36.77
CA ASP A 697 -7.17 6.82 -36.43
C ASP A 697 -8.45 6.15 -35.87
N THR A 698 -9.43 6.97 -35.49
CA THR A 698 -10.72 6.50 -34.94
C THR A 698 -11.56 5.65 -35.93
N LEU A 699 -11.21 5.66 -37.22
CA LEU A 699 -11.84 4.85 -38.27
C LEU A 699 -10.98 3.63 -38.65
N GLY A 700 -9.91 3.36 -37.90
CA GLY A 700 -8.98 2.26 -38.16
C GLY A 700 -8.10 2.47 -39.39
N GLN A 701 -8.01 3.70 -39.91
CA GLN A 701 -7.15 4.00 -41.05
C GLN A 701 -5.69 4.11 -40.62
N GLN A 702 -4.80 3.73 -41.53
CA GLN A 702 -3.36 3.91 -41.35
C GLN A 702 -2.99 5.40 -41.24
N THR A 703 -1.82 5.67 -40.68
CA THR A 703 -1.29 7.03 -40.55
C THR A 703 -0.97 7.68 -41.89
N ALA A 704 -1.05 9.01 -41.91
CA ALA A 704 -0.76 9.86 -43.06
C ALA A 704 0.09 11.07 -42.63
N GLY A 705 1.12 11.41 -43.42
CA GLY A 705 2.06 12.50 -43.13
C GLY A 705 2.91 12.90 -44.35
N LEU A 706 3.59 14.05 -44.28
CA LEU A 706 4.44 14.59 -45.37
C LEU A 706 5.84 13.95 -45.46
N ASN A 707 6.23 13.19 -44.43
CA ASN A 707 7.39 12.31 -44.36
C ASN A 707 6.86 10.88 -44.13
N PRO A 708 7.60 9.80 -44.44
CA PRO A 708 7.17 8.47 -43.99
C PRO A 708 6.98 8.55 -42.46
N ASP A 709 5.76 8.29 -41.98
CA ASP A 709 5.41 8.36 -40.55
C ASP A 709 6.44 7.56 -39.75
N ARG A 710 6.93 8.18 -38.68
CA ARG A 710 7.86 7.56 -37.76
C ARG A 710 7.13 7.35 -36.45
N VAL A 711 6.75 6.09 -36.20
CA VAL A 711 6.38 5.66 -34.86
C VAL A 711 7.66 5.40 -34.06
N PHE A 712 7.72 5.97 -32.85
CA PHE A 712 8.82 5.81 -31.92
C PHE A 712 8.33 5.09 -30.66
N GLY A 713 8.94 3.93 -30.39
CA GLY A 713 8.68 3.14 -29.20
C GLY A 713 7.25 2.60 -29.11
N GLY A 714 6.93 2.07 -27.93
CA GLY A 714 5.62 1.55 -27.60
C GLY A 714 5.67 0.80 -26.27
N VAL A 715 4.78 1.15 -25.35
CA VAL A 715 4.69 0.52 -24.02
C VAL A 715 3.24 0.17 -23.70
N PHE A 716 3.02 -0.94 -23.00
CA PHE A 716 1.70 -1.28 -22.47
C PHE A 716 1.42 -0.51 -21.18
N SER A 717 0.14 -0.25 -20.91
CA SER A 717 -0.29 0.03 -19.55
C SER A 717 -0.11 -1.22 -18.66
N PRO A 718 0.00 -1.05 -17.33
CA PRO A 718 0.20 -2.16 -16.38
C PRO A 718 -0.92 -3.21 -16.40
N ASP A 719 -2.15 -2.81 -16.72
CA ASP A 719 -3.30 -3.70 -16.92
C ASP A 719 -3.35 -4.33 -18.33
N GLY A 720 -2.45 -3.93 -19.23
CA GLY A 720 -2.39 -4.38 -20.63
C GLY A 720 -3.55 -3.92 -21.51
N THR A 721 -4.41 -3.00 -21.04
CA THR A 721 -5.59 -2.52 -21.79
C THR A 721 -5.27 -1.37 -22.75
N LYS A 722 -4.13 -0.70 -22.59
CA LYS A 722 -3.71 0.46 -23.39
C LYS A 722 -2.29 0.31 -23.90
N VAL A 723 -1.97 1.05 -24.96
CA VAL A 723 -0.61 1.19 -25.50
C VAL A 723 -0.28 2.67 -25.68
N ALA A 724 0.82 3.13 -25.10
CA ALA A 724 1.37 4.46 -25.35
C ALA A 724 2.50 4.40 -26.38
N PHE A 725 2.55 5.36 -27.29
CA PHE A 725 3.57 5.46 -28.33
C PHE A 725 3.71 6.91 -28.80
N ALA A 726 4.81 7.24 -29.46
CA ALA A 726 4.98 8.54 -30.11
C ALA A 726 4.91 8.43 -31.63
N SER A 727 4.32 9.42 -32.31
CA SER A 727 4.19 9.43 -33.78
C SER A 727 4.14 10.86 -34.30
N ASP A 728 4.67 11.09 -35.50
CA ASP A 728 4.58 12.36 -36.24
C ASP A 728 3.37 12.42 -37.21
N ALA A 729 2.44 11.47 -37.09
CA ALA A 729 1.24 11.37 -37.92
C ALA A 729 0.18 12.44 -37.57
N ILE A 730 -0.24 13.19 -38.58
CA ILE A 730 -1.19 14.31 -38.42
C ILE A 730 -2.67 13.88 -38.39
N ASN A 731 -2.96 12.58 -38.44
CA ASN A 731 -4.32 12.07 -38.58
C ASN A 731 -4.74 11.06 -37.49
N LEU A 732 -3.92 10.84 -36.46
CA LEU A 732 -4.29 9.94 -35.36
C LEU A 732 -5.43 10.48 -34.50
N VAL A 733 -5.47 11.80 -34.32
CA VAL A 733 -6.54 12.52 -33.60
C VAL A 733 -6.92 13.79 -34.33
N VAL A 734 -8.17 14.24 -34.16
CA VAL A 734 -8.63 15.53 -34.70
C VAL A 734 -7.87 16.67 -34.01
N GLY A 735 -7.37 17.63 -34.80
CA GLY A 735 -6.66 18.79 -34.27
C GLY A 735 -5.14 18.62 -34.15
N ASP A 736 -4.58 17.53 -34.68
CA ASP A 736 -3.14 17.52 -34.99
C ASP A 736 -2.82 18.47 -36.14
N THR A 737 -1.99 19.47 -35.88
CA THR A 737 -1.64 20.49 -36.88
C THR A 737 -0.16 20.83 -36.94
N ASN A 738 0.66 20.28 -36.04
CA ASN A 738 2.05 20.72 -35.87
C ASN A 738 3.05 19.90 -36.70
N ASN A 739 2.67 18.72 -37.23
CA ASN A 739 3.53 17.82 -38.02
C ASN A 739 4.85 17.50 -37.28
N ILE A 740 4.75 17.33 -35.96
CA ILE A 740 5.83 17.01 -35.03
C ILE A 740 5.42 15.74 -34.26
N ALA A 741 6.39 15.00 -33.73
CA ALA A 741 6.10 13.84 -32.90
C ALA A 741 5.34 14.26 -31.63
N ASP A 742 4.20 13.62 -31.41
CA ASP A 742 3.39 13.73 -30.20
C ASP A 742 3.30 12.35 -29.53
N VAL A 743 3.06 12.34 -28.22
CA VAL A 743 2.74 11.11 -27.47
C VAL A 743 1.23 10.86 -27.49
N PHE A 744 0.86 9.62 -27.82
CA PHE A 744 -0.51 9.12 -27.90
C PHE A 744 -0.70 7.88 -27.03
N VAL A 745 -1.93 7.67 -26.56
CA VAL A 745 -2.39 6.45 -25.90
C VAL A 745 -3.55 5.86 -26.71
N LYS A 746 -3.41 4.59 -27.11
CA LYS A 746 -4.46 3.78 -27.72
C LYS A 746 -5.10 2.89 -26.68
N ASP A 747 -6.39 3.05 -26.47
CA ASP A 747 -7.20 2.10 -25.71
C ASP A 747 -7.51 0.90 -26.61
N LEU A 748 -7.08 -0.30 -26.20
CA LEU A 748 -7.20 -1.51 -27.01
C LEU A 748 -8.61 -2.13 -26.95
N LEU A 749 -9.42 -1.78 -25.94
CA LEU A 749 -10.78 -2.28 -25.78
C LEU A 749 -11.76 -1.51 -26.65
N THR A 750 -11.67 -0.18 -26.63
CA THR A 750 -12.55 0.75 -27.36
C THR A 750 -12.01 1.12 -28.74
N GLY A 751 -10.69 1.01 -28.94
CA GLY A 751 -10.01 1.48 -30.16
C GLY A 751 -9.80 2.98 -30.23
N VAL A 752 -10.05 3.74 -29.15
CA VAL A 752 -9.88 5.20 -29.11
C VAL A 752 -8.40 5.57 -28.98
N THR A 753 -7.94 6.55 -29.74
CA THR A 753 -6.60 7.14 -29.65
C THR A 753 -6.69 8.54 -29.03
N THR A 754 -5.90 8.82 -27.99
CA THR A 754 -5.87 10.12 -27.29
C THR A 754 -4.46 10.70 -27.31
N ARG A 755 -4.30 11.98 -27.64
CA ARG A 755 -3.01 12.68 -27.49
C ARG A 755 -2.79 13.03 -26.03
N VAL A 756 -1.63 12.66 -25.49
CA VAL A 756 -1.27 12.95 -24.10
C VAL A 756 -0.30 14.11 -23.95
N SER A 757 0.52 14.36 -24.96
CA SER A 757 1.39 15.54 -25.06
C SER A 757 0.59 16.84 -25.25
N THR A 758 -0.09 17.27 -24.19
CA THR A 758 -0.85 18.51 -24.08
C THR A 758 -0.63 19.12 -22.70
N ASN A 759 -0.83 20.43 -22.57
CA ASN A 759 -0.92 21.05 -21.25
C ASN A 759 -2.21 20.66 -20.53
N ALA A 760 -2.38 21.13 -19.28
CA ALA A 760 -3.54 20.84 -18.44
C ALA A 760 -4.88 21.32 -19.04
N ALA A 761 -4.87 22.34 -19.91
CA ALA A 761 -6.05 22.80 -20.64
C ALA A 761 -6.33 22.01 -21.93
N GLY A 762 -5.54 20.98 -22.23
CA GLY A 762 -5.67 20.15 -23.43
C GLY A 762 -5.07 20.77 -24.69
N ALA A 763 -4.31 21.87 -24.59
CA ALA A 763 -3.65 22.47 -25.74
C ALA A 763 -2.43 21.65 -26.17
N GLN A 764 -2.30 21.38 -27.48
CA GLN A 764 -1.15 20.68 -28.08
C GLN A 764 0.15 21.43 -27.81
N ILE A 765 1.24 20.68 -27.70
CA ILE A 765 2.59 21.22 -27.62
C ILE A 765 2.93 22.14 -28.80
N THR A 766 3.64 23.23 -28.50
CA THR A 766 4.22 24.17 -29.48
C THR A 766 5.72 24.29 -29.27
N PHE A 767 6.48 24.56 -30.33
CA PHE A 767 7.94 24.58 -30.28
C PHE A 767 8.51 25.87 -30.89
N ALA A 768 9.55 26.41 -30.26
CA ALA A 768 10.37 27.47 -30.84
C ALA A 768 11.33 26.94 -31.94
N SER A 769 11.78 25.69 -31.86
CA SER A 769 12.68 25.08 -32.87
C SER A 769 12.68 23.54 -32.86
N GLY A 770 12.11 22.89 -33.89
CA GLY A 770 12.49 21.56 -34.39
C GLY A 770 12.44 20.32 -33.47
N GLY A 771 11.91 20.41 -32.25
CA GLY A 771 11.78 19.30 -31.29
C GLY A 771 10.52 18.43 -31.49
N GLY A 772 10.30 17.44 -30.61
CA GLY A 772 9.12 16.57 -30.56
C GLY A 772 8.98 15.86 -29.20
N ALA A 773 7.81 15.28 -28.91
CA ALA A 773 7.58 14.49 -27.70
C ALA A 773 7.80 12.99 -27.97
N GLY A 774 8.29 12.26 -26.96
CA GLY A 774 8.60 10.83 -27.10
C GLY A 774 8.85 10.11 -25.78
N SER A 775 9.33 8.87 -25.88
CA SER A 775 9.70 8.02 -24.74
C SER A 775 8.61 7.88 -23.67
N PRO A 776 7.36 7.50 -24.02
CA PRO A 776 6.30 7.33 -23.03
C PRO A 776 6.59 6.18 -22.07
N ALA A 777 6.25 6.37 -20.80
CA ALA A 777 6.25 5.34 -19.76
C ALA A 777 5.01 5.52 -18.86
N PHE A 778 4.24 4.47 -18.64
CA PHE A 778 3.12 4.50 -17.68
C PHE A 778 3.64 4.37 -16.25
N SER A 779 2.98 5.03 -15.31
CA SER A 779 3.10 4.68 -13.89
C SER A 779 2.55 3.26 -13.64
N PRO A 780 2.98 2.55 -12.59
CA PRO A 780 2.56 1.16 -12.29
C PRO A 780 1.06 0.99 -12.00
N ASP A 781 0.40 2.04 -11.51
CA ASP A 781 -1.06 2.10 -11.34
C ASP A 781 -1.82 2.45 -12.64
N GLY A 782 -1.09 2.81 -13.71
CA GLY A 782 -1.64 3.24 -14.98
C GLY A 782 -2.35 4.60 -14.97
N THR A 783 -2.33 5.34 -13.87
CA THR A 783 -3.03 6.63 -13.72
C THR A 783 -2.24 7.80 -14.30
N LYS A 784 -0.92 7.66 -14.47
CA LYS A 784 -0.03 8.70 -14.98
C LYS A 784 0.81 8.19 -16.16
N ILE A 785 1.34 9.13 -16.94
CA ILE A 785 2.31 8.83 -18.00
C ILE A 785 3.42 9.87 -18.02
N ALA A 786 4.66 9.39 -17.93
CA ALA A 786 5.85 10.19 -18.14
C ALA A 786 6.20 10.22 -19.63
N PHE A 787 6.69 11.35 -20.12
CA PHE A 787 7.21 11.49 -21.48
C PHE A 787 8.26 12.61 -21.56
N VAL A 788 9.12 12.53 -22.57
CA VAL A 788 10.12 13.57 -22.85
C VAL A 788 9.53 14.55 -23.87
N SER A 789 9.72 15.85 -23.67
CA SER A 789 9.34 16.89 -24.63
C SER A 789 10.25 18.10 -24.58
N SER A 790 10.35 18.86 -25.67
CA SER A 790 11.05 20.16 -25.72
C SER A 790 10.10 21.36 -25.83
N ALA A 791 8.86 21.17 -25.40
CA ALA A 791 7.79 22.15 -25.55
C ALA A 791 7.76 23.11 -24.36
N ASP A 792 7.78 24.41 -24.64
CA ASP A 792 7.78 25.50 -23.65
C ASP A 792 6.38 25.87 -23.12
N ASN A 793 5.36 25.07 -23.45
CA ASN A 793 3.96 25.39 -23.20
C ASN A 793 3.18 24.28 -22.48
N LEU A 794 3.87 23.26 -21.95
CA LEU A 794 3.26 22.17 -21.17
C LEU A 794 2.96 22.56 -19.72
N VAL A 795 3.91 23.25 -19.08
CA VAL A 795 3.84 23.69 -17.67
C VAL A 795 4.32 25.15 -17.60
N GLU A 796 3.71 25.96 -16.73
CA GLU A 796 4.16 27.33 -16.49
C GLU A 796 5.57 27.34 -15.88
N GLY A 797 6.46 28.21 -16.38
CA GLY A 797 7.84 28.33 -15.89
C GLY A 797 8.88 27.54 -16.67
N ASP A 798 8.48 26.57 -17.50
CA ASP A 798 9.40 25.93 -18.44
C ASP A 798 9.78 26.90 -19.58
N THR A 799 11.03 27.34 -19.56
CA THR A 799 11.54 28.39 -20.47
C THR A 799 12.90 28.06 -21.06
N ASN A 800 13.45 26.86 -20.79
CA ASN A 800 14.82 26.51 -21.14
C ASN A 800 14.95 26.10 -22.64
N GLY A 801 13.84 25.72 -23.29
CA GLY A 801 13.82 25.21 -24.67
C GLY A 801 14.57 23.90 -24.88
N ARG A 802 14.74 23.10 -23.81
CA ARG A 802 15.47 21.83 -23.78
C ARG A 802 14.51 20.66 -23.68
N ALA A 803 15.01 19.44 -23.89
CA ALA A 803 14.21 18.25 -23.69
C ALA A 803 14.13 17.92 -22.19
N ASP A 804 12.91 17.90 -21.68
CA ASP A 804 12.57 17.71 -20.28
C ASP A 804 11.59 16.55 -20.09
N ILE A 805 11.49 16.04 -18.87
CA ILE A 805 10.56 14.97 -18.50
C ILE A 805 9.30 15.60 -17.93
N PHE A 806 8.15 15.23 -18.50
CA PHE A 806 6.84 15.65 -18.03
C PHE A 806 6.07 14.43 -17.55
N LEU A 807 5.43 14.54 -16.39
CA LEU A 807 4.50 13.55 -15.87
C LEU A 807 3.08 14.11 -16.01
N LYS A 808 2.24 13.43 -16.76
CA LYS A 808 0.83 13.79 -16.89
C LYS A 808 -0.06 12.80 -16.16
N ASP A 809 -0.87 13.33 -15.28
CA ASP A 809 -1.99 12.62 -14.67
C ASP A 809 -3.10 12.44 -15.71
N LEU A 810 -3.48 11.20 -15.96
CA LEU A 810 -4.49 10.84 -16.97
C LEU A 810 -5.92 11.01 -16.45
N VAL A 811 -6.11 11.16 -15.14
CA VAL A 811 -7.40 11.37 -14.47
C VAL A 811 -7.71 12.86 -14.38
N THR A 812 -6.77 13.64 -13.83
CA THR A 812 -6.95 15.09 -13.57
C THR A 812 -6.50 15.95 -14.74
N GLY A 813 -5.61 15.44 -15.59
CA GLY A 813 -4.98 16.19 -16.68
C GLY A 813 -3.83 17.09 -16.25
N VAL A 814 -3.49 17.14 -14.96
CA VAL A 814 -2.37 17.92 -14.42
C VAL A 814 -1.05 17.44 -15.05
N VAL A 815 -0.17 18.38 -15.35
CA VAL A 815 1.17 18.11 -15.90
C VAL A 815 2.22 18.68 -14.95
N THR A 816 3.17 17.83 -14.57
CA THR A 816 4.28 18.17 -13.68
C THR A 816 5.59 18.03 -14.44
N LEU A 817 6.50 19.00 -14.27
CA LEU A 817 7.87 18.91 -14.76
C LEU A 817 8.70 18.09 -13.76
N VAL A 818 9.34 17.01 -14.24
CA VAL A 818 10.06 16.02 -13.42
C VAL A 818 11.57 16.25 -13.45
N SER A 819 12.13 16.71 -14.57
CA SER A 819 13.56 16.98 -14.75
C SER A 819 13.98 18.30 -14.10
N THR A 820 13.75 18.42 -12.80
CA THR A 820 14.15 19.55 -11.98
C THR A 820 15.24 19.14 -10.99
N THR A 821 16.01 20.12 -10.52
CA THR A 821 16.92 19.94 -9.40
C THR A 821 16.13 19.64 -8.10
N ALA A 822 16.84 19.30 -7.03
CA ALA A 822 16.25 19.19 -5.68
C ALA A 822 15.47 20.44 -5.26
N LEU A 823 15.87 21.63 -5.75
CA LEU A 823 15.26 22.93 -5.46
C LEU A 823 14.16 23.32 -6.46
N GLY A 824 13.72 22.39 -7.32
CA GLY A 824 12.71 22.67 -8.34
C GLY A 824 13.21 23.51 -9.53
N GLU A 825 14.51 23.80 -9.63
CA GLU A 825 15.07 24.55 -10.76
C GLU A 825 15.07 23.71 -12.04
N LEU A 826 14.94 24.35 -13.21
CA LEU A 826 14.97 23.66 -14.50
C LEU A 826 16.34 22.99 -14.74
N ALA A 827 16.33 21.76 -15.29
CA ALA A 827 17.53 21.16 -15.84
C ALA A 827 18.13 22.04 -16.95
N ASN A 828 19.47 22.18 -16.94
CA ASN A 828 20.18 23.01 -17.90
C ASN A 828 20.76 22.23 -19.10
N GLY A 829 20.38 20.96 -19.25
CA GLY A 829 20.80 20.06 -20.32
C GLY A 829 19.66 19.12 -20.74
N ASP A 830 19.77 18.56 -21.94
CA ASP A 830 18.71 17.73 -22.52
C ASP A 830 18.67 16.34 -21.86
N VAL A 831 17.45 15.87 -21.59
CA VAL A 831 17.17 14.50 -21.14
C VAL A 831 17.21 13.51 -22.32
N GLY A 832 17.74 12.32 -22.08
CA GLY A 832 17.77 11.19 -23.01
C GLY A 832 16.52 10.31 -22.96
N ALA A 833 16.46 9.32 -23.86
CA ALA A 833 15.38 8.33 -23.89
C ALA A 833 15.54 7.23 -22.81
N GLY A 834 14.50 6.41 -22.64
CA GLY A 834 14.52 5.26 -21.72
C GLY A 834 14.03 5.58 -20.30
N LEU A 835 12.89 6.28 -20.20
CA LEU A 835 12.22 6.49 -18.92
C LEU A 835 11.66 5.15 -18.40
N GLN A 836 11.94 4.83 -17.14
CA GLN A 836 11.33 3.69 -16.46
C GLN A 836 10.95 4.08 -15.02
N PHE A 837 9.78 3.62 -14.59
CA PHE A 837 9.33 3.70 -13.21
C PHE A 837 9.82 2.48 -12.42
N THR A 838 10.01 2.66 -11.12
CA THR A 838 9.95 1.57 -10.14
C THR A 838 8.51 1.07 -9.99
N ALA A 839 8.32 -0.13 -9.41
CA ALA A 839 7.00 -0.75 -9.28
C ALA A 839 6.07 -0.04 -8.29
N ASP A 840 6.63 0.65 -7.30
CA ASP A 840 5.90 1.57 -6.40
C ASP A 840 5.42 2.83 -7.13
N GLY A 841 6.06 3.20 -8.25
CA GLY A 841 5.76 4.42 -9.00
C GLY A 841 6.47 5.66 -8.45
N ASP A 842 7.29 5.51 -7.43
CA ASP A 842 7.91 6.61 -6.69
C ASP A 842 9.17 7.12 -7.36
N LYS A 843 9.83 6.35 -8.22
CA LYS A 843 11.11 6.75 -8.82
C LYS A 843 11.07 6.62 -10.33
N ILE A 844 11.65 7.60 -11.01
CA ILE A 844 11.92 7.56 -12.46
C ILE A 844 13.42 7.54 -12.67
N VAL A 845 13.91 6.52 -13.38
CA VAL A 845 15.28 6.51 -13.90
C VAL A 845 15.32 7.15 -15.28
N PHE A 846 16.34 7.99 -15.52
CA PHE A 846 16.52 8.67 -16.79
C PHE A 846 18.00 8.99 -17.03
N SER A 847 18.32 9.47 -18.22
CA SER A 847 19.64 10.02 -18.53
C SER A 847 19.53 11.49 -18.90
N SER A 848 20.53 12.31 -18.57
CA SER A 848 20.51 13.74 -18.85
C SER A 848 21.91 14.31 -19.06
N ARG A 849 22.02 15.40 -19.85
CA ARG A 849 23.23 16.21 -19.99
C ARG A 849 23.31 17.38 -19.03
N ALA A 850 22.35 17.50 -18.12
CA ALA A 850 22.25 18.61 -17.20
C ALA A 850 23.28 18.47 -16.08
N ASP A 851 24.15 19.48 -15.94
CA ASP A 851 25.20 19.52 -14.90
C ASP A 851 24.70 20.11 -13.57
N ASN A 852 23.44 20.58 -13.53
CA ASN A 852 22.83 21.20 -12.36
C ASN A 852 21.82 20.31 -11.64
N LEU A 853 21.49 19.11 -12.16
CA LEU A 853 20.54 18.21 -11.52
C LEU A 853 21.03 17.74 -10.14
N VAL A 854 22.35 17.50 -10.00
CA VAL A 854 22.99 17.03 -8.78
C VAL A 854 24.31 17.77 -8.55
N ALA A 855 24.55 18.22 -7.32
CA ALA A 855 25.83 18.83 -6.96
C ALA A 855 27.00 17.85 -7.22
N GLY A 856 28.01 18.31 -7.96
CA GLY A 856 29.20 17.52 -8.27
C GLY A 856 29.17 16.84 -9.64
N ASP A 857 28.07 16.94 -10.39
CA ASP A 857 28.03 16.52 -11.79
C ASP A 857 28.66 17.56 -12.74
N GLY A 858 29.99 17.65 -12.73
CA GLY A 858 30.75 18.67 -13.49
C GLY A 858 31.43 18.16 -14.76
N ASN A 859 31.04 16.99 -15.28
CA ASN A 859 31.71 16.36 -16.42
C ASN A 859 31.19 16.87 -17.79
N TYR A 860 30.04 17.55 -17.81
CA TYR A 860 29.32 18.04 -19.00
C TYR A 860 28.99 16.93 -20.02
N THR A 861 28.83 15.69 -19.57
CA THR A 861 28.42 14.56 -20.40
C THR A 861 27.01 14.10 -20.07
N THR A 862 26.50 13.11 -20.80
CA THR A 862 25.22 12.49 -20.44
C THR A 862 25.46 11.51 -19.30
N ASP A 863 24.69 11.62 -18.23
CA ASP A 863 24.78 10.77 -17.05
C ASP A 863 23.43 10.16 -16.70
N VAL A 864 23.43 9.14 -15.86
CA VAL A 864 22.22 8.43 -15.42
C VAL A 864 21.82 8.92 -14.04
N PHE A 865 20.54 9.24 -13.92
CA PHE A 865 19.94 9.79 -12.72
C PHE A 865 18.68 9.00 -12.33
N ILE A 866 18.35 9.04 -11.04
CA ILE A 866 17.04 8.65 -10.52
C ILE A 866 16.42 9.91 -9.92
N LYS A 867 15.20 10.25 -10.34
CA LYS A 867 14.37 11.22 -9.64
C LYS A 867 13.42 10.44 -8.76
N ASP A 868 13.48 10.71 -7.47
CA ASP A 868 12.41 10.34 -6.56
C ASP A 868 11.27 11.37 -6.68
N LEU A 869 10.05 10.87 -6.85
CA LEU A 869 8.81 11.59 -7.07
C LEU A 869 8.05 11.84 -5.76
N THR A 870 8.40 11.15 -4.68
CA THR A 870 7.87 11.34 -3.32
C THR A 870 8.80 12.17 -2.45
N ASP A 871 10.10 12.17 -2.76
CA ASP A 871 11.11 12.89 -1.97
C ASP A 871 10.82 14.39 -1.89
N GLY A 872 10.72 14.91 -0.66
CA GLY A 872 10.42 16.31 -0.36
C GLY A 872 8.96 16.74 -0.46
N LYS A 873 8.01 15.84 -0.64
CA LYS A 873 6.61 16.21 -0.44
C LYS A 873 6.20 15.73 0.93
N ASP A 874 6.12 16.65 1.87
CA ASP A 874 5.76 16.32 3.23
C ASP A 874 4.41 16.93 3.61
N VAL A 875 3.65 16.17 4.41
CA VAL A 875 2.40 16.63 5.01
C VAL A 875 2.65 16.83 6.49
N LEU A 876 2.74 18.08 6.92
CA LEU A 876 2.96 18.43 8.32
C LEU A 876 1.69 19.07 8.87
N ILE A 877 1.05 18.41 9.83
CA ILE A 877 -0.16 18.88 10.50
C ILE A 877 0.20 19.15 11.97
N GLY A 878 0.21 20.42 12.37
CA GLY A 878 0.56 20.87 13.73
C GLY A 878 -0.39 20.31 14.79
N GLY A 879 -1.68 20.62 14.65
CA GLY A 879 -2.71 20.12 15.57
C GLY A 879 -3.28 21.26 16.40
N ASP A 880 -3.31 21.12 17.73
CA ASP A 880 -3.56 22.25 18.62
C ASP A 880 -2.22 22.69 19.21
N GLY A 881 -1.94 23.98 19.34
CA GLY A 881 -0.69 24.41 19.96
C GLY A 881 -0.13 25.68 19.37
N ALA A 882 1.11 26.02 19.73
CA ALA A 882 1.90 26.97 18.94
C ALA A 882 3.00 26.20 18.23
N ASP A 883 2.72 25.78 17.00
CA ASP A 883 3.52 24.80 16.29
C ASP A 883 4.53 25.46 15.36
N LEU A 884 5.68 24.79 15.20
CA LEU A 884 6.70 25.17 14.22
C LEU A 884 6.78 24.10 13.13
N LEU A 885 6.40 24.48 11.93
CA LEU A 885 6.37 23.62 10.75
C LEU A 885 7.48 24.06 9.78
N GLN A 886 8.32 23.12 9.39
CA GLN A 886 9.40 23.34 8.43
C GLN A 886 9.37 22.24 7.37
N GLY A 887 8.72 22.50 6.24
CA GLY A 887 8.65 21.57 5.11
C GLY A 887 10.02 21.25 4.51
N LYS A 888 10.87 22.28 4.39
CA LYS A 888 12.15 22.28 3.67
C LYS A 888 11.91 22.26 2.16
N GLY A 889 12.49 21.30 1.44
CA GLY A 889 12.48 21.32 -0.02
C GLY A 889 11.43 20.39 -0.59
N GLY A 890 10.93 20.70 -1.79
CA GLY A 890 9.87 19.95 -2.47
C GLY A 890 8.49 20.59 -2.27
N ASP A 891 7.42 19.93 -2.72
CA ASP A 891 6.08 20.55 -2.74
C ASP A 891 5.29 20.13 -1.48
N ASP A 892 5.38 20.93 -0.42
CA ASP A 892 4.88 20.56 0.91
C ASP A 892 3.43 21.01 1.19
N TYR A 893 2.76 20.31 2.09
CA TYR A 893 1.50 20.73 2.72
C TYR A 893 1.74 20.99 4.21
N LEU A 894 1.64 22.26 4.61
CA LEU A 894 1.84 22.71 5.99
C LEU A 894 0.52 23.24 6.55
N ASP A 895 -0.05 22.55 7.53
CA ASP A 895 -1.27 22.95 8.23
C ASP A 895 -0.98 23.16 9.71
N GLY A 896 -1.04 24.41 10.17
CA GLY A 896 -0.81 24.72 11.58
C GLY A 896 -1.90 24.17 12.50
N GLY A 897 -3.13 24.02 12.00
CA GLY A 897 -4.27 23.63 12.82
C GLY A 897 -4.81 24.79 13.67
N THR A 898 -4.95 24.58 14.99
CA THR A 898 -5.44 25.60 15.91
C THR A 898 -4.33 26.16 16.78
N GLY A 899 -4.27 27.49 16.87
CA GLY A 899 -3.39 28.17 17.81
C GLY A 899 -2.61 29.29 17.14
N ILE A 900 -1.29 29.35 17.35
CA ILE A 900 -0.43 30.41 16.78
C ILE A 900 0.79 29.75 16.16
N ASP A 901 0.69 29.49 14.86
CA ASP A 901 1.58 28.56 14.19
C ASP A 901 2.59 29.29 13.30
N THR A 902 3.73 28.66 13.07
CA THR A 902 4.85 29.25 12.34
C THR A 902 5.31 28.32 11.21
N ALA A 903 5.19 28.76 9.96
CA ALA A 903 5.93 28.17 8.87
C ALA A 903 7.35 28.77 8.81
N SER A 904 8.36 27.92 8.87
CA SER A 904 9.77 28.33 8.99
C SER A 904 10.61 27.91 7.79
N TYR A 905 11.19 28.89 7.13
CA TYR A 905 12.14 28.76 6.02
C TYR A 905 13.59 29.05 6.44
N ALA A 906 13.87 29.05 7.74
CA ALA A 906 15.18 29.44 8.31
C ALA A 906 16.37 28.60 7.81
N SER A 907 16.13 27.38 7.32
CA SER A 907 17.18 26.53 6.73
C SER A 907 17.33 26.67 5.22
N ALA A 908 16.49 27.47 4.56
CA ALA A 908 16.49 27.59 3.11
C ALA A 908 17.86 28.06 2.59
N ALA A 909 18.30 27.47 1.48
CA ALA A 909 19.61 27.76 0.90
C ALA A 909 19.58 28.98 -0.05
N VAL A 910 18.40 29.57 -0.24
CA VAL A 910 18.11 30.72 -1.10
C VAL A 910 17.11 31.65 -0.41
N GLY A 911 16.91 32.84 -0.98
CA GLY A 911 15.87 33.75 -0.51
C GLY A 911 14.49 33.24 -0.88
N VAL A 912 13.53 33.34 0.05
CA VAL A 912 12.19 32.79 -0.10
C VAL A 912 11.13 33.86 -0.40
N THR A 913 10.05 33.46 -1.06
CA THR A 913 8.89 34.32 -1.32
C THR A 913 7.62 33.64 -0.82
N VAL A 914 7.04 34.14 0.27
CA VAL A 914 5.92 33.49 0.95
C VAL A 914 4.82 34.50 1.27
N ASP A 915 3.57 34.14 0.97
CA ASP A 915 2.38 34.98 1.09
C ASP A 915 1.24 34.22 1.75
N LEU A 916 0.89 34.60 2.98
CA LEU A 916 -0.18 33.97 3.78
C LEU A 916 -1.59 34.27 3.24
N THR A 917 -1.75 35.24 2.33
CA THR A 917 -3.05 35.49 1.70
C THR A 917 -3.41 34.45 0.63
N ARG A 918 -2.46 33.59 0.25
CA ARG A 918 -2.64 32.52 -0.74
C ARG A 918 -2.92 31.19 -0.06
N THR A 919 -4.08 30.60 -0.38
CA THR A 919 -4.54 29.32 0.20
C THR A 919 -4.27 28.11 -0.71
N GLY A 920 -3.36 28.22 -1.66
CA GLY A 920 -3.00 27.14 -2.59
C GLY A 920 -1.54 27.24 -2.98
N LEU A 921 -1.06 26.29 -3.80
CA LEU A 921 0.35 26.17 -4.17
C LEU A 921 1.01 27.52 -4.50
N GLN A 922 2.08 27.82 -3.79
CA GLN A 922 2.92 29.00 -4.01
C GLN A 922 4.39 28.59 -4.11
N ASN A 923 5.11 29.13 -5.08
CA ASN A 923 6.54 28.86 -5.23
C ASN A 923 7.31 29.66 -4.17
N THR A 924 7.79 28.98 -3.15
CA THR A 924 8.44 29.58 -1.98
C THR A 924 9.93 29.76 -2.14
N GLY A 925 10.54 29.10 -3.13
CA GLY A 925 12.00 29.08 -3.33
C GLY A 925 12.67 27.80 -2.80
N GLU A 926 11.99 27.04 -1.94
CA GLU A 926 12.38 25.66 -1.58
C GLU A 926 11.46 24.61 -2.23
N GLY A 927 10.34 25.04 -2.81
CA GLY A 927 9.46 24.24 -3.65
C GLY A 927 8.11 24.94 -3.82
N ARG A 928 7.04 24.18 -4.13
CA ARG A 928 5.68 24.74 -4.21
C ARG A 928 4.85 24.27 -3.03
N ASP A 929 4.76 25.13 -2.02
CA ASP A 929 4.12 24.77 -0.75
C ASP A 929 2.66 25.22 -0.74
N THR A 930 1.84 24.50 0.02
CA THR A 930 0.51 24.92 0.44
C THR A 930 0.53 25.17 1.94
N LEU A 931 0.21 26.39 2.36
CA LEU A 931 0.16 26.80 3.77
C LEU A 931 -1.30 27.01 4.16
N ILE A 932 -1.72 26.36 5.25
CA ILE A 932 -3.08 26.42 5.81
C ILE A 932 -2.95 26.71 7.31
N SER A 933 -3.80 27.60 7.82
CA SER A 933 -3.84 27.94 9.26
C SER A 933 -2.46 28.33 9.82
N ILE A 934 -1.74 29.21 9.13
CA ILE A 934 -0.42 29.71 9.56
C ILE A 934 -0.53 31.20 9.86
N GLU A 935 -0.18 31.62 11.08
CA GLU A 935 -0.18 33.03 11.47
C GLU A 935 1.20 33.69 11.30
N ASN A 936 2.29 32.92 11.32
CA ASN A 936 3.65 33.46 11.38
C ASN A 936 4.57 32.88 10.32
N LEU A 937 5.54 33.70 9.88
CA LEU A 937 6.58 33.31 8.94
C LEU A 937 7.96 33.62 9.50
N THR A 938 8.90 32.68 9.30
CA THR A 938 10.34 32.93 9.45
C THR A 938 11.01 32.73 8.10
N GLY A 939 11.70 33.76 7.60
CA GLY A 939 12.50 33.74 6.38
C GLY A 939 13.84 33.03 6.53
N SER A 940 14.64 33.10 5.49
CA SER A 940 15.93 32.45 5.33
C SER A 940 17.09 33.31 5.86
N ALA A 941 18.32 32.98 5.45
CA ALA A 941 19.50 33.84 5.67
C ALA A 941 19.85 34.69 4.42
N PHE A 942 18.92 34.80 3.48
CA PHE A 942 19.06 35.48 2.19
C PHE A 942 17.96 36.52 2.01
N ALA A 943 17.96 37.21 0.87
CA ALA A 943 16.97 38.26 0.62
C ALA A 943 15.57 37.68 0.42
N ASP A 944 14.71 37.86 1.42
CA ASP A 944 13.37 37.28 1.46
C ASP A 944 12.25 38.28 1.12
N VAL A 945 11.09 37.73 0.76
CA VAL A 945 9.85 38.43 0.43
C VAL A 945 8.72 37.77 1.22
N LEU A 946 8.35 38.33 2.37
CA LEU A 946 7.37 37.74 3.30
C LEU A 946 6.13 38.62 3.41
N THR A 947 4.95 38.04 3.18
CA THR A 947 3.65 38.75 3.23
C THR A 947 2.71 38.08 4.22
N GLY A 948 2.24 38.84 5.22
CA GLY A 948 1.20 38.46 6.17
C GLY A 948 -0.21 38.56 5.58
N ASP A 949 -1.23 38.23 6.38
CA ASP A 949 -2.62 38.19 5.95
C ASP A 949 -3.48 39.28 6.60
N GLY A 950 -4.75 38.98 6.91
CA GLY A 950 -5.65 39.89 7.63
C GLY A 950 -5.65 39.69 9.16
N GLY A 951 -4.87 38.72 9.64
CA GLY A 951 -4.71 38.35 11.05
C GLY A 951 -3.68 39.22 11.78
N ALA A 952 -3.25 38.79 12.96
CA ALA A 952 -2.11 39.41 13.64
C ALA A 952 -0.90 38.52 13.43
N ASN A 953 0.01 38.91 12.53
CA ASN A 953 1.12 38.05 12.11
C ASN A 953 2.43 38.43 12.81
N ARG A 954 3.30 37.44 13.05
CA ARG A 954 4.71 37.63 13.36
C ARG A 954 5.54 37.23 12.14
N LEU A 955 6.18 38.20 11.51
CA LEU A 955 7.03 37.99 10.33
C LEU A 955 8.48 38.33 10.68
N ALA A 956 9.36 37.34 10.60
CA ALA A 956 10.79 37.48 10.82
C ALA A 956 11.55 37.26 9.51
N GLY A 957 12.20 38.30 8.98
CA GLY A 957 13.01 38.25 7.74
C GLY A 957 14.20 37.32 7.87
N GLY A 958 15.04 37.52 8.90
CA GLY A 958 16.23 36.70 9.12
C GLY A 958 17.50 37.50 8.87
N ASP A 959 18.53 36.87 8.29
CA ASP A 959 19.66 37.62 7.73
C ASP A 959 19.32 37.90 6.26
N GLY A 960 19.70 39.03 5.68
CA GLY A 960 19.34 39.27 4.28
C GLY A 960 19.19 40.72 3.90
N HIS A 961 18.43 40.97 2.84
CA HIS A 961 17.95 42.29 2.44
C HIS A 961 16.47 42.11 2.17
N ASP A 962 15.69 42.15 3.24
CA ASP A 962 14.38 41.52 3.24
C ASP A 962 13.28 42.53 2.95
N SER A 963 12.21 42.05 2.35
CA SER A 963 10.97 42.81 2.17
C SER A 963 9.86 42.10 2.93
N VAL A 964 9.38 42.74 4.00
CA VAL A 964 8.41 42.18 4.93
C VAL A 964 7.17 43.08 4.95
N TRP A 965 6.05 42.53 4.51
CA TRP A 965 4.74 43.21 4.47
C TRP A 965 3.79 42.55 5.48
N GLY A 966 3.39 43.28 6.52
CA GLY A 966 2.46 42.80 7.55
C GLY A 966 1.06 42.53 7.01
N GLY A 967 0.59 43.34 6.05
CA GLY A 967 -0.77 43.23 5.56
C GLY A 967 -1.73 44.08 6.38
N ALA A 968 -2.84 43.52 6.84
CA ALA A 968 -3.78 44.21 7.70
C ALA A 968 -3.85 43.47 9.04
N GLY A 969 -3.71 44.18 10.16
CA GLY A 969 -3.63 43.48 11.44
C GLY A 969 -2.89 44.29 12.47
N ASP A 970 -2.70 43.71 13.65
CA ASP A 970 -1.74 44.20 14.64
C ASP A 970 -0.47 43.34 14.54
N ASP A 971 0.37 43.64 13.55
CA ASP A 971 1.51 42.79 13.17
C ASP A 971 2.81 43.09 13.93
N PHE A 972 3.65 42.06 14.06
CA PHE A 972 5.04 42.19 14.50
C PHE A 972 5.98 41.88 13.34
N LEU A 973 6.71 42.90 12.87
CA LEU A 973 7.68 42.77 11.78
C LEU A 973 9.11 42.92 12.33
N ASP A 974 9.95 41.93 12.05
CA ASP A 974 11.38 41.93 12.35
C ASP A 974 12.17 41.64 11.08
N GLY A 975 12.82 42.66 10.51
CA GLY A 975 13.68 42.48 9.34
C GLY A 975 15.00 41.78 9.63
N GLY A 976 15.35 41.58 10.91
CA GLY A 976 16.62 40.96 11.28
C GLY A 976 17.86 41.75 10.82
N ALA A 977 18.85 41.06 10.24
CA ALA A 977 20.13 41.66 9.86
C ALA A 977 20.18 41.99 8.37
N GLY A 978 20.17 43.27 8.02
CA GLY A 978 20.14 43.61 6.61
C GLY A 978 19.90 45.07 6.30
N ASN A 979 19.57 45.32 5.03
CA ASN A 979 19.02 46.59 4.56
C ASN A 979 17.56 46.32 4.17
N ASP A 980 16.69 46.34 5.18
CA ASP A 980 15.36 45.74 5.05
C ASP A 980 14.28 46.79 4.77
N ILE A 981 13.19 46.33 4.16
CA ILE A 981 11.97 47.09 3.90
C ILE A 981 10.86 46.47 4.73
N LEU A 982 10.32 47.24 5.67
CA LEU A 982 9.19 46.84 6.52
C LEU A 982 8.00 47.76 6.22
N ASP A 983 6.85 47.16 5.91
CA ASP A 983 5.56 47.83 5.69
C ASP A 983 4.49 47.05 6.46
N GLY A 984 3.64 47.69 7.26
CA GLY A 984 2.68 46.99 8.11
C GLY A 984 1.60 47.89 8.66
#